data_AF-A0A1F3MQF2-F1
#
_entry.id   AF-A0A1F3MQF2-F1
#
_cell.length_a   1.000
_cell.length_b   1.000
_cell.length_c   1.000
_cell.angle_alpha   90.00
_cell.angle_beta   90.00
_cell.angle_gamma   90.00
#
_symmetry.space_group_name_H-M   'P 1'
#
loop_
_entity.id
_entity.type
_entity.pdbx_description
1 polymer ?
#
loop_
_entity_poly.entity_id
_entity_poly.type
_entity_poly.pdbx_seq_one_letter_code
_entity_poly.pdbx_strand_id
1 'polypeptide(L)'
;MRRIIMLMVVVVGVEMVEGVELVEGVELVEGVELVELVELVEPELTLTPTLTPAPSHQHSHPHTHPFAPMPLNPLLISELLFDPSPSVGLPEFEYVEWHNPGPDTVELRGWEWVVGEEVDKAKRVKVVEGVKLAAGEYIIVCGKGAAEALRPFGRVLVLDPFPALKNTGDRLTLIDPEGREVHSVAYSTGAYTDALKADGGWSLELSDLSNFCSDSAWIPSEDPTGGTPGRANSRSLTLAFPPAPVLLRAGLYDSETMFVLFSGPLEPGLEMNNYAVRLQPGGWVAEAVPPVRYGFPGLFFRLPKGLADTTLYTLELSGAPCGCGGTGALLRLAGFSLPREPDSAGVVINEVMFDPGTGNPEWVELFNRGTKTVELNEMILARADTSGSVISFSNSQELPFLMLPGSYAVLTASVSGLLNSYPDMDPGLACGRTDMPALSNSASRLILFDRFQRVIDQALYDPDWHYPYLEETAGVSLERVDPQASGLVRGSWFSAGRQRDVETHYYASLHRGGTLADVETHNNASLHRGGTPGYRNSQYLNNTSPPLTTPHFFLLTPHLYAGSLADPVPVVVRYSFPERGWFCGLEVFDQRGARVRVAEPFGLAGVDGVMQWDGLDELNRLVPDGIYLLVAEYRHPSGLSGRWKKACGVVRVH
;
A
#
# COMPACT_ATOMS: atom_id res chain seq x y z
N MET A 1 38.90 19.52 14.56
CA MET A 1 37.81 19.03 15.44
C MET A 1 37.98 17.53 15.58
N ARG A 2 38.14 17.02 16.81
CA ARG A 2 38.23 15.57 17.06
C ARG A 2 36.83 14.98 16.98
N ARG A 3 36.55 14.16 15.97
CA ARG A 3 35.42 13.21 15.98
C ARG A 3 35.90 11.95 16.71
N ILE A 4 35.22 11.60 17.79
CA ILE A 4 35.40 10.33 18.49
C ILE A 4 34.52 9.34 17.73
N ILE A 5 35.15 8.45 16.95
CA ILE A 5 34.49 7.28 16.36
C ILE A 5 34.85 6.12 17.30
N MET A 6 33.85 5.57 17.98
CA MET A 6 34.03 4.40 18.83
C MET A 6 33.97 3.17 17.92
N LEU A 7 35.15 2.69 17.50
CA LEU A 7 35.31 1.54 16.64
C LEU A 7 35.49 0.29 17.52
N MET A 8 34.51 -0.62 17.52
CA MET A 8 34.68 -1.96 18.10
C MET A 8 35.26 -2.86 17.00
N VAL A 9 36.56 -3.12 17.06
CA VAL A 9 37.25 -4.07 16.16
C VAL A 9 37.59 -5.31 16.98
N VAL A 10 36.99 -6.45 16.61
CA VAL A 10 37.37 -7.77 17.12
C VAL A 10 38.35 -8.37 16.11
N VAL A 11 39.60 -8.58 16.51
CA VAL A 11 40.64 -9.22 15.69
C VAL A 11 40.99 -10.56 16.30
N VAL A 12 40.85 -11.66 15.54
CA VAL A 12 41.58 -12.91 15.80
C VAL A 12 42.18 -13.40 14.48
N GLY A 13 43.52 -13.49 14.43
CA GLY A 13 44.27 -14.19 13.40
C GLY A 13 44.88 -13.33 12.30
N VAL A 14 45.87 -12.50 12.63
CA VAL A 14 46.86 -12.03 11.64
C VAL A 14 48.25 -12.18 12.25
N GLU A 15 49.19 -12.80 11.52
CA GLU A 15 50.61 -12.71 11.85
C GLU A 15 51.02 -11.24 11.99
N MET A 16 51.74 -10.93 13.07
CA MET A 16 52.21 -9.57 13.37
C MET A 16 52.91 -8.95 12.16
N VAL A 17 52.30 -7.94 11.55
CA VAL A 17 53.00 -6.99 10.67
C VAL A 17 53.73 -6.01 11.59
N GLU A 18 55.04 -5.83 11.38
CA GLU A 18 55.84 -4.86 12.15
C GLU A 18 55.18 -3.47 12.11
N GLY A 19 54.88 -2.90 13.29
CA GLY A 19 54.48 -1.50 13.45
C GLY A 19 53.18 -1.20 14.20
N VAL A 20 52.49 -2.17 14.80
CA VAL A 20 51.25 -1.92 15.56
C VAL A 20 51.44 -2.17 17.06
N GLU A 21 51.24 -1.14 17.89
CA GLU A 21 51.17 -1.25 19.36
C GLU A 21 49.71 -1.32 19.84
N LEU A 22 49.42 -2.21 20.79
CA LEU A 22 48.12 -2.35 21.45
C LEU A 22 47.98 -1.31 22.58
N VAL A 23 46.78 -0.72 22.70
CA VAL A 23 46.42 0.19 23.80
C VAL A 23 45.98 -0.64 25.02
N GLU A 24 46.45 -0.28 26.21
CA GLU A 24 46.10 -0.95 27.48
C GLU A 24 44.56 -1.00 27.70
N GLY A 25 44.04 -2.20 28.04
CA GLY A 25 42.68 -2.38 28.54
C GLY A 25 41.75 -3.31 27.75
N VAL A 26 42.24 -4.05 26.76
CA VAL A 26 41.42 -5.00 25.96
C VAL A 26 41.71 -6.45 26.39
N GLU A 27 40.70 -7.16 26.92
CA GLU A 27 40.71 -8.62 27.12
C GLU A 27 39.88 -9.30 26.00
N LEU A 28 40.39 -10.39 25.43
CA LEU A 28 39.77 -11.16 24.35
C LEU A 28 38.84 -12.26 24.90
N VAL A 29 37.65 -12.42 24.31
CA VAL A 29 36.72 -13.55 24.57
C VAL A 29 36.47 -14.29 23.25
N GLU A 30 36.57 -15.62 23.24
CA GLU A 30 36.49 -16.47 22.04
C GLU A 30 35.05 -16.64 21.48
N GLY A 31 34.91 -16.64 20.14
CA GLY A 31 33.86 -17.44 19.44
C GLY A 31 32.84 -16.75 18.50
N VAL A 32 33.24 -15.94 17.51
CA VAL A 32 32.29 -15.44 16.46
C VAL A 32 32.93 -15.36 15.06
N GLU A 33 32.20 -15.80 14.02
CA GLU A 33 32.58 -15.83 12.59
C GLU A 33 32.22 -14.55 11.80
N LEU A 34 32.92 -14.30 10.67
CA LEU A 34 32.84 -13.12 9.79
C LEU A 34 31.89 -13.33 8.59
N VAL A 35 31.15 -12.29 8.20
CA VAL A 35 30.51 -12.15 6.87
C VAL A 35 31.26 -11.09 6.08
N GLU A 36 31.63 -11.42 4.84
CA GLU A 36 32.50 -10.65 3.93
C GLU A 36 31.81 -9.36 3.42
N LEU A 37 32.47 -8.20 3.57
CA LEU A 37 32.09 -6.92 2.95
C LEU A 37 33.03 -6.68 1.76
N VAL A 38 32.49 -6.70 0.53
CA VAL A 38 33.21 -6.32 -0.68
C VAL A 38 33.19 -4.78 -0.80
N GLU A 39 34.37 -4.17 -0.75
CA GLU A 39 34.59 -2.73 -0.91
C GLU A 39 34.52 -2.36 -2.41
N LEU A 40 33.58 -1.50 -2.80
CA LEU A 40 33.57 -0.84 -4.11
C LEU A 40 34.49 0.39 -4.04
N VAL A 41 35.66 0.30 -4.64
CA VAL A 41 36.59 1.43 -4.83
C VAL A 41 36.09 2.28 -6.01
N GLU A 42 35.63 3.51 -5.74
CA GLU A 42 35.50 4.53 -6.78
C GLU A 42 36.87 5.19 -7.08
N PRO A 43 37.26 5.40 -8.34
CA PRO A 43 38.53 6.05 -8.65
C PRO A 43 38.43 7.58 -8.48
N GLU A 44 39.36 8.15 -7.70
CA GLU A 44 39.56 9.60 -7.59
C GLU A 44 39.95 10.22 -8.95
N LEU A 45 39.08 11.08 -9.49
CA LEU A 45 39.42 12.02 -10.55
C LEU A 45 39.83 13.36 -9.94
N THR A 46 41.15 13.60 -9.85
CA THR A 46 41.69 14.91 -9.52
C THR A 46 41.49 15.89 -10.68
N LEU A 47 40.66 16.91 -10.49
CA LEU A 47 40.59 18.09 -11.36
C LEU A 47 40.97 19.35 -10.57
N THR A 48 42.09 19.94 -10.95
CA THR A 48 42.58 21.25 -10.47
C THR A 48 41.66 22.38 -10.94
N PRO A 49 41.39 23.41 -10.09
CA PRO A 49 40.49 24.50 -10.46
C PRO A 49 41.23 25.61 -11.20
N THR A 50 40.83 25.89 -12.45
CA THR A 50 41.16 27.14 -13.14
C THR A 50 40.00 28.11 -12.95
N LEU A 51 40.26 29.23 -12.25
CA LEU A 51 39.32 30.31 -12.03
C LEU A 51 39.18 31.19 -13.29
N THR A 52 37.97 31.27 -13.82
CA THR A 52 37.51 32.40 -14.66
C THR A 52 36.16 32.89 -14.11
N PRO A 53 35.97 34.20 -13.89
CA PRO A 53 34.76 34.70 -13.25
C PRO A 53 33.61 34.84 -14.26
N ALA A 54 32.46 34.26 -13.93
CA ALA A 54 31.18 34.54 -14.58
C ALA A 54 30.46 35.72 -13.88
N PRO A 55 29.64 36.51 -14.59
CA PRO A 55 29.06 37.73 -14.08
C PRO A 55 27.91 37.47 -13.10
N SER A 56 27.77 38.41 -12.17
CA SER A 56 26.74 38.48 -11.14
C SER A 56 25.32 38.54 -11.70
N HIS A 57 24.43 37.68 -11.21
CA HIS A 57 23.00 37.99 -11.14
C HIS A 57 22.43 37.63 -9.77
N GLN A 58 21.57 38.54 -9.32
CA GLN A 58 21.10 38.76 -7.96
C GLN A 58 20.21 37.64 -7.42
N HIS A 59 20.29 37.42 -6.11
CA HIS A 59 19.31 36.68 -5.33
C HIS A 59 17.92 37.33 -5.42
N SER A 60 16.91 36.55 -5.80
CA SER A 60 15.51 36.82 -5.50
C SER A 60 14.92 35.63 -4.72
N HIS A 61 14.11 36.00 -3.72
CA HIS A 61 13.38 35.16 -2.76
C HIS A 61 12.47 34.09 -3.40
N PRO A 62 12.04 33.05 -2.64
CA PRO A 62 11.38 31.87 -3.20
C PRO A 62 10.02 32.25 -3.80
N HIS A 63 9.87 32.02 -5.09
CA HIS A 63 8.60 32.13 -5.77
C HIS A 63 7.70 30.97 -5.34
N THR A 64 6.54 31.33 -4.82
CA THR A 64 5.29 30.57 -4.87
C THR A 64 5.25 29.69 -6.11
N HIS A 65 5.11 28.37 -5.94
CA HIS A 65 4.83 27.45 -7.04
C HIS A 65 3.58 27.95 -7.77
N PRO A 66 3.66 28.40 -9.04
CA PRO A 66 2.47 28.69 -9.81
C PRO A 66 1.77 27.35 -10.03
N PHE A 67 0.46 27.31 -9.77
CA PHE A 67 -0.42 26.25 -10.22
C PHE A 67 -0.02 25.84 -11.64
N ALA A 68 0.25 24.55 -11.85
CA ALA A 68 0.42 24.02 -13.19
C ALA A 68 -0.80 24.43 -14.03
N PRO A 69 -0.63 24.88 -15.28
CA PRO A 69 -1.77 25.22 -16.11
C PRO A 69 -2.63 23.97 -16.29
N MET A 70 -3.92 24.11 -15.93
CA MET A 70 -4.97 23.13 -16.19
C MET A 70 -4.81 22.61 -17.65
N PRO A 71 -4.94 21.30 -17.92
CA PRO A 71 -4.85 20.81 -19.30
C PRO A 71 -5.83 21.56 -20.19
N LEU A 72 -5.48 21.68 -21.48
CA LEU A 72 -6.01 22.65 -22.43
C LEU A 72 -7.49 22.49 -22.84
N ASN A 73 -8.36 21.89 -22.00
CA ASN A 73 -9.83 22.02 -21.92
C ASN A 73 -10.43 20.87 -21.07
N PRO A 74 -10.54 20.95 -19.73
CA PRO A 74 -11.16 19.88 -18.98
C PRO A 74 -12.67 20.11 -18.96
N LEU A 75 -13.39 19.59 -19.94
CA LEU A 75 -14.84 19.41 -19.76
C LEU A 75 -15.03 18.39 -18.65
N LEU A 76 -15.61 18.82 -17.53
CA LEU A 76 -15.82 18.00 -16.34
C LEU A 76 -17.25 17.52 -16.25
N ILE A 77 -17.44 16.43 -15.51
CA ILE A 77 -18.74 16.01 -14.98
C ILE A 77 -18.80 16.63 -13.59
N SER A 78 -19.77 17.51 -13.34
CA SER A 78 -19.88 18.25 -12.08
C SER A 78 -20.94 17.70 -11.14
N GLU A 79 -22.00 17.10 -11.69
CA GLU A 79 -23.14 16.60 -10.91
C GLU A 79 -23.77 15.40 -11.64
N LEU A 80 -24.32 14.44 -10.89
CA LEU A 80 -25.05 13.31 -11.47
C LEU A 80 -26.22 12.88 -10.56
N LEU A 81 -27.41 12.74 -11.13
CA LEU A 81 -28.58 12.14 -10.49
C LEU A 81 -28.88 10.81 -11.18
N PHE A 82 -28.48 9.72 -10.52
CA PHE A 82 -28.59 8.36 -11.04
C PHE A 82 -29.69 7.52 -10.40
N ASP A 83 -30.21 7.95 -9.26
CA ASP A 83 -31.40 7.38 -8.63
C ASP A 83 -32.40 8.51 -8.30
N PRO A 84 -33.32 8.85 -9.21
CA PRO A 84 -34.14 10.05 -9.08
C PRO A 84 -35.38 9.86 -8.19
N SER A 85 -35.65 8.64 -7.68
CA SER A 85 -36.85 8.34 -6.89
C SER A 85 -36.46 7.77 -5.52
N PRO A 86 -37.12 8.17 -4.41
CA PRO A 86 -38.24 9.11 -4.36
C PRO A 86 -37.77 10.55 -4.59
N SER A 87 -38.50 11.32 -5.42
CA SER A 87 -38.14 12.73 -5.67
C SER A 87 -38.22 13.58 -4.40
N VAL A 88 -37.20 14.43 -4.21
CA VAL A 88 -37.14 15.45 -3.15
C VAL A 88 -37.65 16.80 -3.65
N GLY A 89 -37.26 17.18 -4.88
CA GLY A 89 -37.60 18.48 -5.47
C GLY A 89 -37.24 18.60 -6.95
N LEU A 90 -36.32 17.76 -7.44
CA LEU A 90 -36.03 17.62 -8.87
C LEU A 90 -37.01 16.65 -9.57
N PRO A 91 -37.24 16.81 -10.88
CA PRO A 91 -38.01 15.85 -11.67
C PRO A 91 -37.45 14.42 -11.54
N GLU A 92 -38.33 13.41 -11.58
CA GLU A 92 -37.94 11.99 -11.51
C GLU A 92 -37.27 11.48 -12.80
N PHE A 93 -36.19 12.13 -13.21
CA PHE A 93 -35.39 11.77 -14.39
C PHE A 93 -33.91 11.76 -14.05
N GLU A 94 -33.21 10.78 -14.58
CA GLU A 94 -31.74 10.76 -14.58
C GLU A 94 -31.19 11.95 -15.37
N TYR A 95 -30.11 12.54 -14.86
CA TYR A 95 -29.31 13.50 -15.60
C TYR A 95 -27.86 13.46 -15.14
N VAL A 96 -27.00 14.00 -15.99
CA VAL A 96 -25.61 14.30 -15.69
C VAL A 96 -25.34 15.75 -16.06
N GLU A 97 -24.58 16.48 -15.26
CA GLU A 97 -24.18 17.84 -15.56
C GLU A 97 -22.74 17.87 -16.04
N TRP A 98 -22.50 18.57 -17.15
CA TRP A 98 -21.15 18.88 -17.62
C TRP A 98 -20.81 20.34 -17.37
N HIS A 99 -19.59 20.58 -16.92
CA HIS A 99 -19.07 21.90 -16.58
C HIS A 99 -17.79 22.20 -17.33
N ASN A 100 -17.66 23.43 -17.83
CA ASN A 100 -16.42 23.93 -18.39
C ASN A 100 -15.73 24.92 -17.41
N PRO A 101 -14.82 24.47 -16.54
CA PRO A 101 -14.07 25.35 -15.64
C PRO A 101 -12.95 26.10 -16.37
N GLY A 102 -12.65 25.74 -17.62
CA GLY A 102 -11.57 26.30 -18.40
C GLY A 102 -11.86 27.73 -18.89
N PRO A 103 -10.82 28.46 -19.33
CA PRO A 103 -10.96 29.83 -19.82
C PRO A 103 -11.53 29.93 -21.24
N ASP A 104 -11.53 28.83 -22.00
CA ASP A 104 -11.91 28.77 -23.40
C ASP A 104 -13.28 28.13 -23.60
N THR A 105 -13.98 28.53 -24.66
CA THR A 105 -15.27 27.91 -25.04
C THR A 105 -15.03 26.53 -25.65
N VAL A 106 -15.72 25.52 -25.14
CA VAL A 106 -15.70 24.15 -25.66
C VAL A 106 -16.86 23.94 -26.64
N GLU A 107 -16.56 23.41 -27.82
CA GLU A 107 -17.56 22.91 -28.76
C GLU A 107 -17.81 21.44 -28.46
N LEU A 108 -19.06 21.09 -28.12
CA LEU A 108 -19.43 19.75 -27.68
C LEU A 108 -19.65 18.79 -28.85
N ARG A 109 -19.81 19.27 -30.09
CA ARG A 109 -19.93 18.39 -31.25
C ARG A 109 -18.73 17.46 -31.37
N GLY A 110 -19.00 16.16 -31.46
CA GLY A 110 -17.99 15.13 -31.66
C GLY A 110 -17.49 14.50 -30.37
N TRP A 111 -17.79 15.08 -29.21
CA TRP A 111 -17.53 14.47 -27.91
C TRP A 111 -18.34 13.19 -27.74
N GLU A 112 -17.81 12.24 -26.98
CA GLU A 112 -18.46 10.98 -26.68
C GLU A 112 -18.72 10.85 -25.18
N TRP A 113 -19.95 10.46 -24.86
CA TRP A 113 -20.40 10.07 -23.55
C TRP A 113 -20.40 8.54 -23.45
N VAL A 114 -19.76 8.00 -22.42
CA VAL A 114 -19.65 6.56 -22.21
C VAL A 114 -20.17 6.18 -20.83
N VAL A 115 -21.05 5.17 -20.79
CA VAL A 115 -21.55 4.58 -19.55
C VAL A 115 -21.21 3.09 -19.55
N GLY A 116 -20.44 2.66 -18.56
CA GLY A 116 -19.97 1.28 -18.41
C GLY A 116 -18.49 1.18 -18.09
N GLU A 117 -18.14 0.29 -17.16
CA GLU A 117 -16.75 -0.03 -16.79
C GLU A 117 -16.02 -0.89 -17.84
N GLU A 118 -16.70 -1.87 -18.42
CA GLU A 118 -16.12 -2.76 -19.43
C GLU A 118 -16.19 -2.13 -20.83
N VAL A 119 -15.04 -1.84 -21.43
CA VAL A 119 -14.93 -1.18 -22.76
C VAL A 119 -15.83 -1.83 -23.82
N ASP A 120 -15.88 -3.16 -23.87
CA ASP A 120 -16.65 -3.90 -24.89
C ASP A 120 -18.17 -3.92 -24.62
N LYS A 121 -18.59 -3.62 -23.39
CA LYS A 121 -20.01 -3.58 -22.98
C LYS A 121 -20.52 -2.16 -22.75
N ALA A 122 -19.62 -1.17 -22.75
CA ALA A 122 -19.95 0.21 -22.46
C ALA A 122 -20.85 0.80 -23.56
N LYS A 123 -21.88 1.53 -23.14
CA LYS A 123 -22.77 2.27 -24.05
C LYS A 123 -22.11 3.58 -24.40
N ARG A 124 -21.88 3.82 -25.68
CA ARG A 124 -21.25 5.04 -26.21
C ARG A 124 -22.26 5.87 -27.00
N VAL A 125 -22.31 7.16 -26.74
CA VAL A 125 -23.18 8.10 -27.44
C VAL A 125 -22.38 9.33 -27.83
N LYS A 126 -22.39 9.66 -29.12
CA LYS A 126 -21.67 10.80 -29.67
C LYS A 126 -22.58 12.03 -29.69
N VAL A 127 -22.08 13.16 -29.22
CA VAL A 127 -22.76 14.45 -29.33
C VAL A 127 -22.72 14.89 -30.79
N VAL A 128 -23.89 14.98 -31.41
CA VAL A 128 -24.02 15.41 -32.81
C VAL A 128 -24.38 16.88 -32.95
N GLU A 129 -24.91 17.49 -31.89
CA GLU A 129 -25.31 18.90 -31.85
C GLU A 129 -24.10 19.82 -31.72
N GLY A 130 -24.14 20.95 -32.42
CA GLY A 130 -23.12 22.01 -32.37
C GLY A 130 -23.25 22.93 -31.15
N VAL A 131 -23.35 22.36 -29.95
CA VAL A 131 -23.55 23.13 -28.72
C VAL A 131 -22.22 23.66 -28.21
N LYS A 132 -22.16 24.96 -27.97
CA LYS A 132 -21.00 25.64 -27.37
C LYS A 132 -21.23 25.88 -25.89
N LEU A 133 -20.25 25.50 -25.09
CA LEU A 133 -20.20 25.71 -23.64
C LEU A 133 -19.08 26.70 -23.33
N ALA A 134 -19.45 27.94 -22.98
CA ALA A 134 -18.48 28.99 -22.68
C ALA A 134 -17.77 28.73 -21.33
N ALA A 135 -16.71 29.49 -21.08
CA ALA A 135 -15.97 29.43 -19.82
C ALA A 135 -16.89 29.61 -18.60
N GLY A 136 -16.79 28.71 -17.64
CA GLY A 136 -17.58 28.64 -16.42
C GLY A 136 -19.02 28.15 -16.58
N GLU A 137 -19.47 27.79 -17.78
CA GLU A 137 -20.86 27.36 -18.00
C GLU A 137 -21.10 25.89 -17.62
N TYR A 138 -22.36 25.60 -17.29
CA TYR A 138 -22.90 24.28 -17.00
C TYR A 138 -23.93 23.88 -18.06
N ILE A 139 -24.05 22.58 -18.33
CA ILE A 139 -25.11 22.03 -19.19
C ILE A 139 -25.63 20.71 -18.63
N ILE A 140 -26.96 20.59 -18.57
CA ILE A 140 -27.66 19.41 -18.10
C ILE A 140 -27.80 18.44 -19.28
N VAL A 141 -27.21 17.26 -19.17
CA VAL A 141 -27.26 16.20 -20.16
C VAL A 141 -28.30 15.16 -19.75
N CYS A 142 -29.30 14.93 -20.59
CA CYS A 142 -30.40 14.04 -20.26
C CYS A 142 -31.01 13.37 -21.50
N GLY A 143 -31.90 12.40 -21.27
CA GLY A 143 -32.72 11.82 -22.33
C GLY A 143 -33.82 12.75 -22.83
N LYS A 144 -34.33 12.46 -24.02
CA LYS A 144 -35.39 13.24 -24.69
C LYS A 144 -36.64 13.46 -23.83
N GLY A 145 -37.03 12.46 -23.03
CA GLY A 145 -38.20 12.55 -22.15
C GLY A 145 -38.03 13.50 -20.96
N ALA A 146 -36.79 13.75 -20.53
CA ALA A 146 -36.48 14.59 -19.37
C ALA A 146 -36.31 16.07 -19.73
N ALA A 147 -36.08 16.38 -21.01
CA ALA A 147 -35.64 17.69 -21.46
C ALA A 147 -36.60 18.83 -21.08
N GLU A 148 -37.91 18.66 -21.28
CA GLU A 148 -38.90 19.69 -20.92
C GLU A 148 -38.95 19.95 -19.42
N ALA A 149 -38.77 18.90 -18.59
CA ALA A 149 -38.82 19.00 -17.14
C ALA A 149 -37.55 19.62 -16.54
N LEU A 150 -36.39 19.44 -17.18
CA LEU A 150 -35.09 19.93 -16.69
C LEU A 150 -34.74 21.34 -17.20
N ARG A 151 -35.35 21.82 -18.28
CA ARG A 151 -35.15 23.19 -18.81
C ARG A 151 -35.34 24.35 -17.81
N PRO A 152 -36.27 24.28 -16.84
CA PRO A 152 -36.39 25.33 -15.82
C PRO A 152 -35.15 25.49 -14.93
N PHE A 153 -34.30 24.46 -14.84
CA PHE A 153 -33.11 24.45 -14.00
C PHE A 153 -31.86 24.94 -14.74
N GLY A 154 -31.79 24.75 -16.06
CA GLY A 154 -30.64 25.19 -16.84
C GLY A 154 -30.71 24.85 -18.33
N ARG A 155 -29.60 25.09 -19.03
CA ARG A 155 -29.43 24.67 -20.42
C ARG A 155 -29.38 23.15 -20.49
N VAL A 156 -30.07 22.57 -21.47
CA VAL A 156 -30.16 21.11 -21.65
C VAL A 156 -29.51 20.69 -22.96
N LEU A 157 -28.68 19.65 -22.91
CA LEU A 157 -28.20 18.85 -24.04
C LEU A 157 -28.95 17.51 -24.04
N VAL A 158 -29.63 17.20 -25.14
CA VAL A 158 -30.36 15.93 -25.27
C VAL A 158 -29.46 14.90 -25.95
N LEU A 159 -29.26 13.75 -25.29
CA LEU A 159 -28.70 12.57 -25.93
C LEU A 159 -29.81 11.58 -26.27
N ASP A 160 -29.79 11.06 -27.49
CA ASP A 160 -30.78 10.10 -27.98
C ASP A 160 -30.09 8.92 -28.70
N PRO A 161 -30.07 7.71 -28.10
CA PRO A 161 -30.58 7.41 -26.76
C PRO A 161 -29.67 7.99 -25.66
N PHE A 162 -30.24 8.35 -24.51
CA PHE A 162 -29.46 8.57 -23.29
C PHE A 162 -29.20 7.21 -22.62
N PRO A 163 -27.95 6.83 -22.34
CA PRO A 163 -27.66 5.56 -21.65
C PRO A 163 -28.19 5.61 -20.22
N ALA A 164 -29.08 4.68 -19.88
CA ALA A 164 -29.61 4.56 -18.52
C ALA A 164 -28.49 4.35 -17.50
N LEU A 165 -28.59 5.06 -16.37
CA LEU A 165 -27.67 4.97 -15.26
C LEU A 165 -28.13 3.86 -14.31
N LYS A 166 -27.20 3.06 -13.76
CA LYS A 166 -27.56 2.03 -12.78
C LYS A 166 -27.71 2.65 -11.39
N ASN A 167 -28.82 2.39 -10.70
CA ASN A 167 -29.03 2.81 -9.30
C ASN A 167 -28.02 2.21 -8.32
N THR A 168 -27.30 1.13 -8.68
CA THR A 168 -26.28 0.55 -7.79
C THR A 168 -24.90 1.18 -7.98
N GLY A 169 -24.69 1.88 -9.09
CA GLY A 169 -23.38 2.37 -9.51
C GLY A 169 -22.94 1.88 -10.89
N ASP A 170 -22.15 2.72 -11.56
CA ASP A 170 -21.48 2.44 -12.83
C ASP A 170 -20.28 3.41 -13.00
N ARG A 171 -19.65 3.40 -14.17
CA ARG A 171 -18.64 4.39 -14.55
C ARG A 171 -19.10 5.25 -15.72
N LEU A 172 -18.80 6.54 -15.60
CA LEU A 172 -19.14 7.61 -16.54
C LEU A 172 -17.85 8.19 -17.11
N THR A 173 -17.78 8.38 -18.43
CA THR A 173 -16.55 8.85 -19.07
C THR A 173 -16.83 9.83 -20.21
N LEU A 174 -16.08 10.94 -20.23
CA LEU A 174 -16.05 11.95 -21.29
C LEU A 174 -14.84 11.75 -22.18
N ILE A 175 -15.07 11.66 -23.48
CA ILE A 175 -14.03 11.51 -24.50
C ILE A 175 -14.16 12.65 -25.51
N ASP A 176 -13.06 13.31 -25.82
CA ASP A 176 -13.00 14.40 -26.78
C ASP A 176 -13.07 13.91 -28.24
N PRO A 177 -13.23 14.82 -29.22
CA PRO A 177 -13.29 14.46 -30.64
C PRO A 177 -12.02 13.78 -31.19
N GLU A 178 -10.87 13.96 -30.55
CA GLU A 178 -9.61 13.30 -30.87
C GLU A 178 -9.52 11.87 -30.32
N GLY A 179 -10.50 11.46 -29.50
CA GLY A 179 -10.57 10.13 -28.90
C GLY A 179 -9.83 10.04 -27.56
N ARG A 180 -9.42 11.17 -26.96
CA ARG A 180 -8.78 11.23 -25.66
C ARG A 180 -9.83 11.33 -24.56
N GLU A 181 -9.63 10.59 -23.49
CA GLU A 181 -10.45 10.70 -22.30
C GLU A 181 -10.11 12.00 -21.56
N VAL A 182 -11.13 12.76 -21.17
CA VAL A 182 -10.95 14.07 -20.51
C VAL A 182 -11.34 14.01 -19.03
N HIS A 183 -12.39 13.25 -18.70
CA HIS A 183 -12.85 13.12 -17.32
C HIS A 183 -13.64 11.82 -17.14
N SER A 184 -13.52 11.20 -15.97
CA SER A 184 -14.20 9.94 -15.66
C SER A 184 -14.50 9.81 -14.19
N VAL A 185 -15.67 9.23 -13.89
CA VAL A 185 -16.26 9.18 -12.55
C VAL A 185 -16.84 7.78 -12.34
N ALA A 186 -16.37 7.10 -11.30
CA ALA A 186 -17.07 5.95 -10.75
C ALA A 186 -18.07 6.44 -9.70
N TYR A 187 -19.33 6.01 -9.79
CA TYR A 187 -20.35 6.36 -8.82
C TYR A 187 -20.98 5.09 -8.25
N SER A 188 -21.48 5.15 -7.01
CA SER A 188 -22.25 4.08 -6.39
C SER A 188 -23.15 4.63 -5.30
N THR A 189 -24.15 3.85 -4.88
CA THR A 189 -24.94 4.18 -3.68
C THR A 189 -24.09 4.24 -2.41
N GLY A 190 -22.91 3.59 -2.39
CA GLY A 190 -21.97 3.67 -1.28
C GLY A 190 -21.37 5.07 -1.06
N ALA A 191 -21.46 5.98 -2.04
CA ALA A 191 -21.06 7.37 -1.87
C ALA A 191 -21.97 8.15 -0.90
N TYR A 192 -23.20 7.66 -0.64
CA TYR A 192 -24.10 8.24 0.34
C TYR A 192 -23.80 7.72 1.74
N THR A 193 -23.32 8.62 2.62
CA THR A 193 -23.14 8.31 4.04
C THR A 193 -24.45 8.41 4.85
N ASP A 194 -25.48 9.01 4.27
CA ASP A 194 -26.80 9.19 4.89
C ASP A 194 -27.82 8.23 4.26
N ALA A 195 -28.52 7.45 5.09
CA ALA A 195 -29.45 6.43 4.63
C ALA A 195 -30.69 6.99 3.91
N LEU A 196 -31.11 8.22 4.21
CA LEU A 196 -32.21 8.88 3.50
C LEU A 196 -31.77 9.30 2.11
N LYS A 197 -30.54 9.80 1.96
CA LYS A 197 -30.00 10.16 0.64
C LYS A 197 -29.71 8.94 -0.22
N ALA A 198 -29.27 7.85 0.41
CA ALA A 198 -29.04 6.58 -0.26
C ALA A 198 -30.32 5.93 -0.82
N ASP A 199 -31.51 6.33 -0.35
CA ASP A 199 -32.82 5.83 -0.80
C ASP A 199 -33.28 6.46 -2.13
N GLY A 200 -32.59 7.50 -2.60
CA GLY A 200 -32.81 8.16 -3.90
C GLY A 200 -33.29 9.61 -3.82
N GLY A 201 -33.37 10.27 -4.97
CA GLY A 201 -33.80 11.68 -5.13
C GLY A 201 -32.72 12.73 -4.86
N TRP A 202 -31.50 12.32 -4.55
CA TRP A 202 -30.34 13.19 -4.32
C TRP A 202 -29.28 12.96 -5.39
N SER A 203 -28.64 14.02 -5.86
CA SER A 203 -27.49 13.95 -6.76
C SER A 203 -26.19 13.78 -5.98
N LEU A 204 -25.17 13.25 -6.66
CA LEU A 204 -23.77 13.40 -6.26
C LEU A 204 -23.17 14.60 -6.99
N GLU A 205 -22.40 15.39 -6.27
CA GLU A 205 -21.79 16.63 -6.73
C GLU A 205 -20.27 16.59 -6.52
N LEU A 206 -19.51 17.04 -7.51
CA LEU A 206 -18.08 17.23 -7.43
C LEU A 206 -17.77 18.47 -6.59
N SER A 207 -17.29 18.27 -5.36
CA SER A 207 -17.03 19.34 -4.40
C SER A 207 -15.75 20.12 -4.67
N ASP A 208 -14.77 19.55 -5.38
CA ASP A 208 -13.52 20.21 -5.72
C ASP A 208 -13.22 20.09 -7.22
N LEU A 209 -13.55 21.14 -7.97
CA LEU A 209 -13.29 21.23 -9.42
C LEU A 209 -11.79 21.28 -9.77
N SER A 210 -10.92 21.57 -8.80
CA SER A 210 -9.47 21.59 -8.99
C SER A 210 -8.80 20.24 -8.70
N ASN A 211 -9.47 19.38 -7.92
CA ASN A 211 -9.02 18.03 -7.56
C ASN A 211 -10.03 16.98 -8.02
N PHE A 212 -10.34 17.01 -9.32
CA PHE A 212 -11.38 16.18 -9.94
C PHE A 212 -11.01 14.69 -10.07
N CYS A 213 -9.74 14.32 -9.88
CA CYS A 213 -9.29 12.93 -9.96
C CYS A 213 -9.49 12.14 -8.64
N SER A 214 -9.96 12.79 -7.57
CA SER A 214 -10.18 12.13 -6.28
C SER A 214 -11.62 11.63 -6.15
N ASP A 215 -11.81 10.33 -5.93
CA ASP A 215 -13.14 9.76 -5.65
C ASP A 215 -13.80 10.42 -4.42
N SER A 216 -13.00 10.85 -3.45
CA SER A 216 -13.48 11.58 -2.26
C SER A 216 -13.96 13.01 -2.55
N ALA A 217 -13.76 13.51 -3.77
CA ALA A 217 -14.29 14.80 -4.18
C ALA A 217 -15.81 14.74 -4.46
N TRP A 218 -16.37 13.56 -4.69
CA TRP A 218 -17.80 13.37 -4.90
C TRP A 218 -18.56 13.24 -3.59
N ILE A 219 -19.54 14.11 -3.37
CA ILE A 219 -20.35 14.12 -2.16
C ILE A 219 -21.84 14.24 -2.50
N PRO A 220 -22.74 13.74 -1.64
CA PRO A 220 -24.17 13.98 -1.82
C PRO A 220 -24.51 15.47 -1.76
N SER A 221 -25.40 15.94 -2.65
CA SER A 221 -25.89 17.32 -2.65
C SER A 221 -26.40 17.75 -1.28
N GLU A 222 -26.08 18.96 -0.85
CA GLU A 222 -26.66 19.62 0.32
C GLU A 222 -27.82 20.56 -0.05
N ASP A 223 -28.20 20.64 -1.34
CA ASP A 223 -29.30 21.49 -1.77
C ASP A 223 -30.66 20.90 -1.31
N PRO A 224 -31.56 21.71 -0.71
CA PRO A 224 -32.86 21.25 -0.23
C PRO A 224 -33.76 20.61 -1.30
N THR A 225 -33.47 20.83 -2.59
CA THR A 225 -34.23 20.26 -3.71
C THR A 225 -33.70 18.90 -4.18
N GLY A 226 -32.59 18.44 -3.61
CA GLY A 226 -31.93 17.18 -3.98
C GLY A 226 -30.79 17.33 -4.99
N GLY A 227 -30.52 18.54 -5.50
CA GLY A 227 -29.40 18.80 -6.41
C GLY A 227 -29.34 20.24 -6.93
N THR A 228 -28.32 20.53 -7.71
CA THR A 228 -28.00 21.85 -8.27
C THR A 228 -27.93 21.93 -9.81
N PRO A 229 -28.81 21.24 -10.57
CA PRO A 229 -28.68 21.20 -12.02
C PRO A 229 -28.71 22.61 -12.63
N GLY A 230 -27.77 22.88 -13.52
CA GLY A 230 -27.59 24.13 -14.24
C GLY A 230 -26.85 25.24 -13.47
N ARG A 231 -26.35 24.99 -12.26
CA ARG A 231 -25.66 25.99 -11.41
C ARG A 231 -24.51 25.37 -10.63
N ALA A 232 -23.79 26.20 -9.88
CA ALA A 232 -22.69 25.71 -9.04
C ALA A 232 -23.19 24.74 -7.96
N ASN A 233 -22.40 23.68 -7.75
CA ASN A 233 -22.60 22.66 -6.72
C ASN A 233 -22.82 23.27 -5.33
N SER A 234 -23.65 22.60 -4.53
CA SER A 234 -24.11 23.03 -3.20
C SER A 234 -22.97 23.22 -2.21
N ARG A 235 -21.82 22.56 -2.43
CA ARG A 235 -20.65 22.66 -1.58
C ARG A 235 -19.37 22.64 -2.40
N SER A 236 -18.48 23.59 -2.10
CA SER A 236 -17.12 23.64 -2.64
C SER A 236 -16.12 23.38 -1.52
N LEU A 237 -15.30 22.34 -1.71
CA LEU A 237 -14.21 21.96 -0.83
C LEU A 237 -12.88 22.24 -1.53
N THR A 238 -11.83 22.41 -0.73
CA THR A 238 -10.45 22.36 -1.20
C THR A 238 -9.82 21.15 -0.55
N LEU A 239 -9.69 20.07 -1.32
CA LEU A 239 -9.13 18.81 -0.86
C LEU A 239 -7.63 18.78 -1.15
N ALA A 240 -6.88 18.14 -0.26
CA ALA A 240 -5.49 17.82 -0.58
C ALA A 240 -5.47 16.89 -1.79
N PHE A 241 -4.59 17.17 -2.75
CA PHE A 241 -4.37 16.26 -3.87
C PHE A 241 -4.01 14.87 -3.35
N PRO A 242 -4.57 13.79 -3.93
CA PRO A 242 -4.13 12.45 -3.59
C PRO A 242 -2.62 12.33 -3.88
N PRO A 243 -1.87 11.55 -3.08
CA PRO A 243 -0.48 11.28 -3.39
C PRO A 243 -0.39 10.65 -4.78
N ALA A 244 0.67 10.99 -5.52
CA ALA A 244 0.90 10.41 -6.85
C ALA A 244 0.90 8.86 -6.76
N PRO A 245 0.24 8.16 -7.69
CA PRO A 245 0.25 6.70 -7.68
C PRO A 245 1.68 6.15 -7.71
N VAL A 246 2.00 5.27 -6.75
CA VAL A 246 3.27 4.56 -6.73
C VAL A 246 3.12 3.20 -7.39
N LEU A 247 4.21 2.71 -7.94
CA LEU A 247 4.29 1.40 -8.56
C LEU A 247 4.26 0.31 -7.48
N LEU A 248 3.23 -0.56 -7.51
CA LEU A 248 3.03 -1.59 -6.47
C LEU A 248 3.57 -2.96 -6.87
N ARG A 249 3.28 -3.41 -8.09
CA ARG A 249 3.74 -4.73 -8.58
C ARG A 249 3.73 -4.82 -10.10
N ALA A 250 4.42 -5.83 -10.63
CA ALA A 250 4.32 -6.26 -12.01
C ALA A 250 4.00 -7.75 -12.08
N GLY A 251 3.33 -8.16 -13.15
CA GLY A 251 3.03 -9.56 -13.44
C GLY A 251 2.86 -9.83 -14.93
N LEU A 252 2.56 -11.07 -15.30
CA LEU A 252 2.27 -11.42 -16.69
C LEU A 252 0.76 -11.53 -16.88
N TYR A 253 0.23 -10.79 -17.86
CA TYR A 253 -1.13 -11.00 -18.31
C TYR A 253 -1.20 -12.21 -19.26
N ASP A 254 -0.19 -12.36 -20.12
CA ASP A 254 0.03 -13.53 -20.97
C ASP A 254 1.54 -13.66 -21.30
N SER A 255 1.90 -14.57 -22.23
CA SER A 255 3.30 -14.81 -22.61
C SER A 255 3.99 -13.64 -23.33
N GLU A 256 3.23 -12.66 -23.80
CA GLU A 256 3.72 -11.50 -24.55
C GLU A 256 3.38 -10.16 -23.89
N THR A 257 2.60 -10.16 -22.82
CA THR A 257 2.07 -8.95 -22.18
C THR A 257 2.36 -8.93 -20.69
N MET A 258 3.09 -7.92 -20.25
CA MET A 258 3.29 -7.59 -18.84
C MET A 258 2.18 -6.66 -18.35
N PHE A 259 1.71 -6.91 -17.15
CA PHE A 259 0.82 -6.06 -16.39
C PHE A 259 1.58 -5.34 -15.28
N VAL A 260 1.23 -4.08 -15.03
CA VAL A 260 1.82 -3.24 -14.00
C VAL A 260 0.70 -2.60 -13.18
N LEU A 261 0.76 -2.71 -11.84
CA LEU A 261 -0.23 -2.17 -10.91
C LEU A 261 0.32 -0.96 -10.14
N PHE A 262 -0.52 0.03 -9.92
CA PHE A 262 -0.28 1.23 -9.13
C PHE A 262 -1.15 1.29 -7.88
N SER A 263 -0.77 2.16 -6.93
CA SER A 263 -1.48 2.36 -5.67
C SER A 263 -2.80 3.12 -5.77
N GLY A 264 -3.13 3.61 -6.96
CA GLY A 264 -4.34 4.38 -7.20
C GLY A 264 -4.73 4.36 -8.68
N PRO A 265 -5.95 4.82 -9.00
CA PRO A 265 -6.38 4.97 -10.39
C PRO A 265 -5.43 5.89 -11.13
N LEU A 266 -5.28 5.63 -12.43
CA LEU A 266 -4.51 6.48 -13.33
C LEU A 266 -5.42 7.52 -13.98
N GLU A 267 -4.87 8.69 -14.31
CA GLU A 267 -5.65 9.80 -14.87
C GLU A 267 -6.34 9.43 -16.20
N PRO A 268 -7.51 10.02 -16.49
CA PRO A 268 -8.05 10.11 -17.83
C PRO A 268 -7.07 10.79 -18.81
N GLY A 269 -6.94 10.25 -20.03
CA GLY A 269 -6.21 10.93 -21.10
C GLY A 269 -4.71 10.64 -21.16
N LEU A 270 -4.25 9.58 -20.48
CA LEU A 270 -2.90 9.05 -20.60
C LEU A 270 -2.56 8.81 -22.07
N GLU A 271 -1.72 9.68 -22.64
CA GLU A 271 -1.10 9.38 -23.93
C GLU A 271 -0.13 8.21 -23.71
N MET A 272 -0.56 7.02 -24.11
CA MET A 272 0.17 5.76 -23.91
C MET A 272 1.63 5.81 -24.39
N ASN A 273 1.92 6.65 -25.38
CA ASN A 273 3.27 6.88 -25.91
C ASN A 273 4.21 7.60 -24.93
N ASN A 274 3.69 8.18 -23.85
CA ASN A 274 4.49 8.85 -22.81
C ASN A 274 5.01 7.88 -21.75
N TYR A 275 4.51 6.63 -21.73
CA TYR A 275 4.95 5.60 -20.79
C TYR A 275 5.91 4.65 -21.46
N ALA A 276 7.11 4.56 -20.90
CA ALA A 276 8.08 3.54 -21.30
C ALA A 276 8.60 2.80 -20.08
N VAL A 277 8.67 1.48 -20.21
CA VAL A 277 9.27 0.59 -19.22
C VAL A 277 10.67 0.17 -19.67
N ARG A 278 11.60 0.22 -18.73
CA ARG A 278 12.93 -0.36 -18.85
C ARG A 278 13.06 -1.54 -17.91
N LEU A 279 13.55 -2.67 -18.42
CA LEU A 279 13.94 -3.81 -17.61
C LEU A 279 15.47 -3.85 -17.49
N GLN A 280 15.97 -3.94 -16.27
CA GLN A 280 17.39 -4.07 -15.99
C GLN A 280 17.69 -5.41 -15.32
N PRO A 281 18.64 -6.22 -15.83
CA PRO A 281 19.43 -6.02 -17.05
C PRO A 281 18.59 -6.25 -18.32
N GLY A 282 18.99 -5.72 -19.48
CA GLY A 282 18.31 -6.04 -20.76
C GLY A 282 17.84 -4.84 -21.58
N GLY A 283 17.73 -3.65 -20.98
CA GLY A 283 17.46 -2.40 -21.69
C GLY A 283 15.98 -2.02 -21.79
N TRP A 284 15.68 -1.04 -22.64
CA TRP A 284 14.32 -0.53 -22.83
C TRP A 284 13.53 -1.42 -23.78
N VAL A 285 12.39 -1.96 -23.35
CA VAL A 285 11.31 -2.35 -24.26
C VAL A 285 10.00 -2.45 -23.48
N ALA A 286 9.01 -1.66 -23.91
CA ALA A 286 7.64 -2.08 -24.20
C ALA A 286 6.82 -0.87 -24.65
N GLU A 287 6.26 -0.90 -25.87
CA GLU A 287 5.13 -0.01 -26.17
C GLU A 287 3.98 -0.40 -25.23
N ALA A 288 3.35 0.59 -24.62
CA ALA A 288 2.14 0.39 -23.85
C ALA A 288 1.05 -0.11 -24.81
N VAL A 289 0.36 -1.20 -24.45
CA VAL A 289 -0.64 -1.86 -25.31
C VAL A 289 -2.04 -1.73 -24.72
N PRO A 290 -3.11 -1.64 -25.55
CA PRO A 290 -4.48 -1.84 -25.09
C PRO A 290 -4.67 -3.26 -24.51
N PRO A 291 -5.64 -3.50 -23.61
CA PRO A 291 -6.71 -2.59 -23.17
C PRO A 291 -6.28 -1.73 -21.98
N VAL A 292 -6.36 -0.42 -22.12
CA VAL A 292 -6.42 0.48 -20.96
C VAL A 292 -7.86 0.48 -20.50
N ARG A 293 -8.12 0.08 -19.26
CA ARG A 293 -9.41 0.29 -18.62
C ARG A 293 -9.37 1.64 -17.92
N TYR A 294 -10.40 2.44 -18.08
CA TYR A 294 -10.47 3.78 -17.49
C TYR A 294 -10.63 3.71 -15.98
N GLY A 295 -9.90 4.55 -15.23
CA GLY A 295 -9.89 4.52 -13.76
C GLY A 295 -9.36 3.21 -13.17
N PHE A 296 -8.76 2.35 -13.99
CA PHE A 296 -8.14 1.11 -13.54
C PHE A 296 -6.70 1.39 -13.10
N PRO A 297 -6.27 0.89 -11.94
CA PRO A 297 -4.95 1.20 -11.37
C PRO A 297 -3.82 0.43 -12.05
N GLY A 298 -3.87 0.19 -13.37
CA GLY A 298 -2.83 -0.59 -14.03
C GLY A 298 -2.67 -0.39 -15.53
N LEU A 299 -1.47 -0.69 -16.01
CA LEU A 299 -1.05 -0.56 -17.41
C LEU A 299 -0.55 -1.88 -17.97
N PHE A 300 -0.70 -2.05 -19.29
CA PHE A 300 -0.23 -3.22 -20.02
C PHE A 300 0.89 -2.84 -20.98
N PHE A 301 1.92 -3.67 -21.03
CA PHE A 301 3.15 -3.43 -21.76
C PHE A 301 3.53 -4.69 -22.54
N ARG A 302 3.89 -4.55 -23.82
CA ARG A 302 4.40 -5.70 -24.58
C ARG A 302 5.77 -6.15 -24.04
N LEU A 303 5.85 -7.39 -23.59
CA LEU A 303 7.05 -7.98 -23.01
C LEU A 303 8.20 -8.06 -24.04
N PRO A 304 9.45 -7.68 -23.69
CA PRO A 304 10.60 -7.87 -24.56
C PRO A 304 10.83 -9.35 -24.88
N LYS A 305 11.23 -9.62 -26.13
CA LYS A 305 11.76 -10.93 -26.51
C LYS A 305 13.15 -11.13 -25.90
N GLY A 306 13.47 -12.39 -25.57
CA GLY A 306 14.81 -12.77 -25.12
C GLY A 306 15.12 -12.47 -23.66
N LEU A 307 14.09 -12.25 -22.83
CA LEU A 307 14.27 -12.27 -21.38
C LEU A 307 14.84 -13.63 -20.96
N ALA A 308 16.02 -13.58 -20.33
CA ALA A 308 16.64 -14.73 -19.73
C ALA A 308 15.77 -15.27 -18.58
N ASP A 309 15.61 -16.58 -18.60
CA ASP A 309 14.95 -17.35 -17.55
C ASP A 309 15.71 -17.16 -16.22
N THR A 310 15.00 -17.21 -15.08
CA THR A 310 15.52 -17.05 -13.70
C THR A 310 16.21 -15.71 -13.38
N THR A 311 16.27 -14.78 -14.32
CA THR A 311 16.86 -13.47 -14.10
C THR A 311 15.86 -12.58 -13.38
N LEU A 312 16.30 -11.95 -12.29
CA LEU A 312 15.57 -10.91 -11.59
C LEU A 312 15.81 -9.57 -12.31
N TYR A 313 14.74 -8.96 -12.79
CA TYR A 313 14.74 -7.68 -13.45
C TYR A 313 14.26 -6.58 -12.50
N THR A 314 14.86 -5.39 -12.60
CA THR A 314 14.31 -4.14 -12.06
C THR A 314 13.51 -3.44 -13.16
N LEU A 315 12.29 -3.06 -12.84
CA LEU A 315 11.40 -2.30 -13.71
C LEU A 315 11.53 -0.81 -13.38
N GLU A 316 11.95 -0.02 -14.36
CA GLU A 316 11.89 1.45 -14.29
C GLU A 316 10.81 1.97 -15.24
N LEU A 317 9.83 2.69 -14.71
CA LEU A 317 8.77 3.32 -15.48
C LEU A 317 9.03 4.82 -15.59
N SER A 318 9.09 5.30 -16.83
CA SER A 318 9.14 6.73 -17.15
C SER A 318 7.76 7.27 -17.54
N GLY A 319 7.54 8.56 -17.30
CA GLY A 319 6.30 9.26 -17.64
C GLY A 319 5.19 9.17 -16.58
N ALA A 320 5.52 8.79 -15.34
CA ALA A 320 4.56 8.40 -14.30
C ALA A 320 3.27 9.25 -14.25
N PRO A 321 2.10 8.59 -14.12
CA PRO A 321 0.83 9.28 -14.07
C PRO A 321 0.85 10.22 -12.87
N CYS A 322 0.64 11.51 -13.12
CA CYS A 322 0.51 12.46 -12.04
C CYS A 322 -0.82 12.23 -11.31
N GLY A 323 -0.88 12.60 -10.03
CA GLY A 323 -2.13 13.05 -9.45
C GLY A 323 -2.36 14.48 -9.93
N CYS A 324 -3.48 14.70 -10.62
CA CYS A 324 -3.98 15.96 -11.17
C CYS A 324 -2.90 17.04 -11.47
N GLY A 325 -2.01 16.81 -12.45
CA GLY A 325 -1.19 17.89 -13.06
C GLY A 325 0.27 18.09 -12.62
N GLY A 326 0.96 17.04 -12.17
CA GLY A 326 2.41 17.04 -11.91
C GLY A 326 3.27 16.50 -13.06
N THR A 327 4.56 16.86 -13.14
CA THR A 327 5.51 16.20 -14.05
C THR A 327 6.00 14.87 -13.46
N GLY A 328 5.91 13.79 -14.26
CA GLY A 328 6.17 12.41 -13.85
C GLY A 328 7.57 12.15 -13.30
N ALA A 329 7.64 11.62 -12.08
CA ALA A 329 8.84 11.02 -11.52
C ALA A 329 9.17 9.70 -12.24
N LEU A 330 10.44 9.29 -12.22
CA LEU A 330 10.82 7.92 -12.56
C LEU A 330 10.34 7.02 -11.42
N LEU A 331 9.44 6.07 -11.69
CA LEU A 331 9.05 5.05 -10.72
C LEU A 331 9.92 3.81 -10.91
N ARG A 332 10.30 3.18 -9.80
CA ARG A 332 11.13 1.98 -9.79
C ARG A 332 10.46 0.89 -8.97
N LEU A 333 10.48 -0.32 -9.50
CA LEU A 333 10.09 -1.54 -8.81
C LEU A 333 11.19 -2.56 -9.04
N ALA A 334 11.90 -2.96 -7.98
CA ALA A 334 12.82 -4.09 -8.10
C ALA A 334 12.03 -5.40 -7.98
N GLY A 335 12.24 -6.29 -8.94
CA GLY A 335 11.65 -7.62 -8.91
C GLY A 335 10.52 -7.84 -9.90
N PHE A 336 10.92 -8.13 -11.13
CA PHE A 336 10.15 -8.86 -12.12
C PHE A 336 10.98 -10.06 -12.57
N SER A 337 10.37 -11.21 -12.74
CA SER A 337 11.03 -12.41 -13.26
C SER A 337 9.98 -13.25 -13.97
N LEU A 338 10.37 -13.96 -15.03
CA LEU A 338 9.47 -14.89 -15.68
C LEU A 338 9.03 -15.97 -14.66
N PRO A 339 7.72 -16.26 -14.53
CA PRO A 339 7.22 -17.26 -13.61
C PRO A 339 7.52 -18.68 -14.11
N ARG A 340 7.50 -19.62 -13.18
CA ARG A 340 7.47 -21.07 -13.47
C ARG A 340 6.29 -21.72 -12.76
N GLU A 341 5.93 -22.92 -13.22
CA GLU A 341 4.96 -23.74 -12.49
C GLU A 341 5.42 -23.90 -11.03
N PRO A 342 4.51 -23.70 -10.06
CA PRO A 342 4.82 -23.96 -8.66
C PRO A 342 5.19 -25.43 -8.50
N ASP A 343 6.39 -25.70 -7.99
CA ASP A 343 6.68 -27.02 -7.46
C ASP A 343 6.12 -27.14 -6.03
N SER A 344 5.78 -28.35 -5.61
CA SER A 344 5.24 -28.63 -4.26
C SER A 344 6.22 -28.33 -3.11
N ALA A 345 7.41 -27.81 -3.42
CA ALA A 345 8.41 -27.36 -2.46
C ALA A 345 8.49 -25.82 -2.35
N GLY A 346 7.79 -25.07 -3.19
CA GLY A 346 7.99 -23.62 -3.34
C GLY A 346 7.12 -22.74 -2.45
N VAL A 347 5.80 -22.81 -2.58
CA VAL A 347 4.88 -21.93 -1.85
C VAL A 347 4.21 -22.67 -0.69
N VAL A 348 4.08 -21.99 0.44
CA VAL A 348 3.44 -22.53 1.64
C VAL A 348 2.42 -21.57 2.20
N ILE A 349 1.40 -22.11 2.87
CA ILE A 349 0.49 -21.34 3.71
C ILE A 349 1.27 -20.98 4.98
N ASN A 350 1.51 -19.69 5.18
CA ASN A 350 2.44 -19.17 6.17
C ASN A 350 1.75 -18.59 7.40
N GLU A 351 0.59 -17.98 7.22
CA GLU A 351 -0.17 -17.36 8.31
C GLU A 351 -1.67 -17.39 8.00
N VAL A 352 -2.50 -17.60 9.03
CA VAL A 352 -3.95 -17.73 8.87
C VAL A 352 -4.67 -16.89 9.92
N MET A 353 -5.41 -15.88 9.46
CA MET A 353 -6.34 -15.09 10.27
C MET A 353 -7.76 -15.57 10.01
N PHE A 354 -8.19 -16.59 10.76
CA PHE A 354 -9.52 -17.19 10.64
C PHE A 354 -10.55 -16.56 11.59
N ASP A 355 -10.14 -15.78 12.59
CA ASP A 355 -11.04 -15.04 13.48
C ASP A 355 -10.52 -13.61 13.67
N PRO A 356 -10.76 -12.70 12.70
CA PRO A 356 -10.23 -11.34 12.74
C PRO A 356 -10.96 -10.40 13.72
N GLY A 357 -12.00 -10.89 14.41
CA GLY A 357 -12.92 -10.07 15.19
C GLY A 357 -13.89 -9.25 14.33
N THR A 358 -14.76 -8.47 14.98
CA THR A 358 -15.84 -7.74 14.30
C THR A 358 -15.31 -6.62 13.39
N GLY A 359 -15.73 -6.62 12.13
CA GLY A 359 -15.46 -5.55 11.16
C GLY A 359 -14.11 -5.63 10.45
N ASN A 360 -13.26 -6.60 10.78
CA ASN A 360 -11.99 -6.86 10.10
C ASN A 360 -12.13 -8.06 9.15
N PRO A 361 -11.40 -8.10 8.02
CA PRO A 361 -11.49 -9.21 7.08
C PRO A 361 -10.64 -10.40 7.51
N GLU A 362 -11.09 -11.59 7.13
CA GLU A 362 -10.29 -12.81 7.14
C GLU A 362 -9.20 -12.73 6.05
N TRP A 363 -8.08 -13.40 6.29
CA TRP A 363 -7.00 -13.49 5.31
C TRP A 363 -6.10 -14.71 5.52
N VAL A 364 -5.42 -15.09 4.45
CA VAL A 364 -4.45 -16.20 4.41
C VAL A 364 -3.20 -15.69 3.73
N GLU A 365 -2.06 -15.79 4.41
CA GLU A 365 -0.78 -15.45 3.83
C GLU A 365 -0.10 -16.68 3.21
N LEU A 366 0.47 -16.47 2.04
CA LEU A 366 1.36 -17.39 1.36
C LEU A 366 2.78 -16.85 1.39
N PHE A 367 3.75 -17.76 1.55
CA PHE A 367 5.18 -17.45 1.46
C PHE A 367 5.84 -18.31 0.40
N ASN A 368 6.59 -17.69 -0.51
CA ASN A 368 7.41 -18.42 -1.47
C ASN A 368 8.79 -18.72 -0.87
N ARG A 369 8.92 -19.88 -0.23
CA ARG A 369 10.21 -20.40 0.26
C ARG A 369 11.07 -21.04 -0.83
N GLY A 370 10.57 -21.12 -2.06
CA GLY A 370 11.28 -21.68 -3.21
C GLY A 370 12.32 -20.73 -3.79
N THR A 371 13.00 -21.21 -4.85
CA THR A 371 14.01 -20.43 -5.59
C THR A 371 13.50 -19.87 -6.91
N LYS A 372 12.23 -20.12 -7.24
CA LYS A 372 11.61 -19.71 -8.50
C LYS A 372 10.51 -18.70 -8.23
N THR A 373 10.35 -17.75 -9.15
CA THR A 373 9.15 -16.93 -9.24
C THR A 373 7.98 -17.79 -9.67
N VAL A 374 6.84 -17.65 -9.00
CA VAL A 374 5.61 -18.38 -9.33
C VAL A 374 4.46 -17.41 -9.53
N GLU A 375 3.50 -17.81 -10.34
CA GLU A 375 2.29 -17.03 -10.58
C GLU A 375 1.15 -17.50 -9.68
N LEU A 376 0.57 -16.57 -8.92
CA LEU A 376 -0.50 -16.86 -7.98
C LEU A 376 -1.86 -17.04 -8.65
N ASN A 377 -2.04 -16.51 -9.86
CA ASN A 377 -3.28 -16.56 -10.64
C ASN A 377 -3.72 -18.00 -10.94
N GLU A 378 -2.77 -18.91 -11.05
CA GLU A 378 -3.00 -20.32 -11.31
C GLU A 378 -3.21 -21.14 -10.03
N MET A 379 -3.20 -20.51 -8.85
CA MET A 379 -3.37 -21.19 -7.57
C MET A 379 -4.78 -21.06 -7.01
N ILE A 380 -5.31 -22.17 -6.52
CA ILE A 380 -6.65 -22.31 -5.97
C ILE A 380 -6.52 -22.54 -4.46
N LEU A 381 -7.06 -21.62 -3.65
CA LEU A 381 -7.21 -21.83 -2.22
C LEU A 381 -8.55 -22.54 -1.96
N ALA A 382 -8.51 -23.66 -1.26
CA ALA A 382 -9.69 -24.38 -0.83
C ALA A 382 -9.76 -24.48 0.70
N ARG A 383 -10.97 -24.35 1.23
CA ARG A 383 -11.29 -24.77 2.59
C ARG A 383 -11.85 -26.19 2.58
N ALA A 384 -11.36 -27.01 3.47
CA ALA A 384 -11.75 -28.39 3.68
C ALA A 384 -12.06 -28.66 5.16
N ASP A 385 -12.75 -29.76 5.43
CA ASP A 385 -12.85 -30.27 6.80
C ASP A 385 -11.50 -30.83 7.29
N THR A 386 -11.42 -31.20 8.57
CA THR A 386 -10.19 -31.75 9.16
C THR A 386 -9.78 -33.10 8.56
N SER A 387 -10.67 -33.80 7.85
CA SER A 387 -10.35 -35.03 7.09
C SER A 387 -9.73 -34.74 5.73
N GLY A 388 -9.86 -33.51 5.22
CA GLY A 388 -9.39 -33.08 3.90
C GLY A 388 -10.48 -33.09 2.82
N SER A 389 -11.75 -33.28 3.16
CA SER A 389 -12.86 -33.16 2.22
C SER A 389 -13.11 -31.69 1.90
N VAL A 390 -12.96 -31.30 0.63
CA VAL A 390 -13.14 -29.90 0.18
C VAL A 390 -14.59 -29.45 0.38
N ILE A 391 -14.77 -28.29 1.01
CA ILE A 391 -16.06 -27.66 1.29
C ILE A 391 -16.32 -26.51 0.32
N SER A 392 -15.30 -25.68 0.06
CA SER A 392 -15.38 -24.51 -0.80
C SER A 392 -13.99 -24.14 -1.33
N PHE A 393 -13.92 -23.44 -2.46
CA PHE A 393 -12.66 -23.00 -3.06
C PHE A 393 -12.83 -21.66 -3.78
N SER A 394 -11.77 -20.87 -3.82
CA SER A 394 -11.68 -19.69 -4.68
C SER A 394 -11.35 -20.12 -6.11
N ASN A 395 -11.83 -19.40 -7.10
CA ASN A 395 -11.30 -19.45 -8.45
C ASN A 395 -10.05 -18.56 -8.56
N SER A 396 -9.46 -18.55 -9.76
CA SER A 396 -8.27 -17.77 -10.11
C SER A 396 -8.44 -16.27 -9.86
N GLN A 397 -7.36 -15.60 -9.47
CA GLN A 397 -7.29 -14.15 -9.28
C GLN A 397 -7.62 -13.36 -10.58
N GLU A 398 -8.24 -12.19 -10.43
CA GLU A 398 -8.59 -11.30 -11.56
C GLU A 398 -7.38 -10.59 -12.19
N LEU A 399 -6.31 -10.32 -11.43
CA LEU A 399 -5.12 -9.58 -11.87
C LEU A 399 -3.83 -10.37 -11.67
N PRO A 400 -2.82 -10.24 -12.55
CA PRO A 400 -1.53 -10.89 -12.39
C PRO A 400 -0.84 -10.58 -11.06
N PHE A 401 -0.31 -11.63 -10.43
CA PHE A 401 0.48 -11.54 -9.20
C PHE A 401 1.62 -12.55 -9.23
N LEU A 402 2.85 -12.04 -9.26
CA LEU A 402 4.07 -12.83 -9.17
C LEU A 402 4.57 -12.88 -7.73
N MET A 403 4.80 -14.09 -7.22
CA MET A 403 5.52 -14.29 -5.96
C MET A 403 6.98 -14.60 -6.29
N LEU A 404 7.87 -13.66 -6.00
CA LEU A 404 9.31 -13.85 -6.13
C LEU A 404 9.83 -14.80 -5.02
N PRO A 405 11.02 -15.41 -5.19
CA PRO A 405 11.68 -16.13 -4.11
C PRO A 405 11.81 -15.27 -2.84
N GLY A 406 11.36 -15.79 -1.70
CA GLY A 406 11.36 -15.10 -0.41
C GLY A 406 10.28 -14.02 -0.26
N SER A 407 9.34 -13.89 -1.21
CA SER A 407 8.25 -12.92 -1.10
C SER A 407 6.97 -13.53 -0.51
N TYR A 408 6.07 -12.64 -0.08
CA TYR A 408 4.78 -12.98 0.51
C TYR A 408 3.63 -12.61 -0.43
N ALA A 409 2.44 -13.16 -0.18
CA ALA A 409 1.18 -12.71 -0.77
C ALA A 409 0.05 -12.93 0.23
N VAL A 410 -0.80 -11.93 0.44
CA VAL A 410 -1.89 -12.00 1.43
C VAL A 410 -3.23 -12.05 0.72
N LEU A 411 -3.87 -13.21 0.77
CA LEU A 411 -5.18 -13.46 0.17
C LEU A 411 -6.28 -12.91 1.09
N THR A 412 -7.18 -12.08 0.57
CA THR A 412 -8.32 -11.56 1.35
C THR A 412 -9.52 -11.22 0.45
N ALA A 413 -10.73 -11.28 1.00
CA ALA A 413 -11.92 -10.77 0.32
C ALA A 413 -12.01 -9.24 0.30
N SER A 414 -11.29 -8.54 1.19
CA SER A 414 -11.33 -7.08 1.30
C SER A 414 -9.93 -6.50 1.50
N VAL A 415 -9.31 -6.05 0.41
CA VAL A 415 -8.00 -5.39 0.44
C VAL A 415 -8.05 -4.11 1.26
N SER A 416 -9.11 -3.31 1.09
CA SER A 416 -9.29 -2.07 1.87
C SER A 416 -9.45 -2.36 3.36
N GLY A 417 -10.22 -3.39 3.73
CA GLY A 417 -10.33 -3.84 5.12
C GLY A 417 -8.98 -4.27 5.69
N LEU A 418 -8.20 -5.03 4.93
CA LEU A 418 -6.88 -5.52 5.34
C LEU A 418 -5.92 -4.36 5.58
N LEU A 419 -5.81 -3.43 4.64
CA LEU A 419 -4.94 -2.26 4.76
C LEU A 419 -5.39 -1.29 5.86
N ASN A 420 -6.69 -1.23 6.17
CA ASN A 420 -7.17 -0.47 7.34
C ASN A 420 -6.76 -1.13 8.67
N SER A 421 -6.74 -2.47 8.73
CA SER A 421 -6.28 -3.20 9.91
C SER A 421 -4.75 -3.19 10.05
N TYR A 422 -4.03 -3.14 8.92
CA TYR A 422 -2.56 -3.19 8.81
C TYR A 422 -2.03 -2.10 7.86
N PRO A 423 -2.03 -0.82 8.29
CA PRO A 423 -1.72 0.31 7.42
C PRO A 423 -0.28 0.36 6.91
N ASP A 424 0.65 -0.32 7.59
CA ASP A 424 2.06 -0.37 7.18
C ASP A 424 2.37 -1.54 6.25
N MET A 425 1.43 -2.47 6.06
CA MET A 425 1.61 -3.56 5.10
C MET A 425 1.84 -2.98 3.69
N ASP A 426 2.78 -3.55 2.95
CA ASP A 426 2.96 -3.18 1.55
C ASP A 426 1.69 -3.52 0.73
N PRO A 427 0.99 -2.52 0.16
CA PRO A 427 -0.23 -2.77 -0.61
C PRO A 427 -0.01 -3.66 -1.84
N GLY A 428 1.21 -3.74 -2.37
CA GLY A 428 1.56 -4.61 -3.48
C GLY A 428 1.46 -6.10 -3.14
N LEU A 429 1.57 -6.46 -1.87
CA LEU A 429 1.46 -7.85 -1.38
C LEU A 429 0.00 -8.29 -1.17
N ALA A 430 -0.95 -7.35 -1.15
CA ALA A 430 -2.36 -7.65 -0.97
C ALA A 430 -2.97 -8.23 -2.26
N CYS A 431 -3.56 -9.41 -2.14
CA CYS A 431 -4.20 -10.14 -3.22
C CYS A 431 -5.71 -10.28 -2.93
N GLY A 432 -6.49 -9.37 -3.50
CA GLY A 432 -7.95 -9.44 -3.44
C GLY A 432 -8.50 -10.67 -4.17
N ARG A 433 -9.33 -11.46 -3.48
CA ARG A 433 -10.12 -12.57 -4.03
C ARG A 433 -11.58 -12.41 -3.61
N THR A 434 -12.43 -11.97 -4.54
CA THR A 434 -13.87 -11.75 -4.29
C THR A 434 -14.59 -13.04 -3.92
N ASP A 435 -14.05 -14.20 -4.27
CA ASP A 435 -14.55 -15.54 -3.97
C ASP A 435 -13.69 -16.29 -2.93
N MET A 436 -13.04 -15.56 -2.03
CA MET A 436 -12.27 -16.15 -0.93
C MET A 436 -13.17 -17.11 -0.10
N PRO A 437 -12.74 -18.36 0.15
CA PRO A 437 -13.52 -19.28 0.96
C PRO A 437 -13.64 -18.75 2.39
N ALA A 438 -14.86 -18.46 2.84
CA ALA A 438 -15.09 -18.07 4.23
C ALA A 438 -14.40 -19.06 5.19
N LEU A 439 -13.53 -18.56 6.05
CA LEU A 439 -12.81 -19.38 7.01
C LEU A 439 -13.75 -19.81 8.14
N SER A 440 -13.34 -20.81 8.91
CA SER A 440 -14.13 -21.33 10.02
C SER A 440 -13.52 -20.86 11.33
N ASN A 441 -14.30 -20.34 12.26
CA ASN A 441 -13.83 -20.12 13.64
C ASN A 441 -13.77 -21.44 14.45
N SER A 442 -13.52 -22.56 13.77
CA SER A 442 -13.45 -23.92 14.32
C SER A 442 -12.43 -24.71 13.52
N ALA A 443 -11.99 -25.85 14.06
CA ALA A 443 -10.98 -26.68 13.42
C ALA A 443 -11.30 -26.98 11.95
N SER A 444 -10.38 -26.63 11.06
CA SER A 444 -10.57 -26.80 9.61
C SER A 444 -9.21 -26.89 8.91
N ARG A 445 -9.24 -27.08 7.59
CA ARG A 445 -8.06 -27.24 6.75
C ARG A 445 -8.12 -26.28 5.59
N LEU A 446 -6.98 -25.69 5.26
CA LEU A 446 -6.72 -25.04 3.99
C LEU A 446 -5.88 -25.94 3.10
N ILE A 447 -6.22 -26.00 1.82
CA ILE A 447 -5.49 -26.71 0.80
C ILE A 447 -5.21 -25.74 -0.34
N LEU A 448 -3.93 -25.57 -0.67
CA LEU A 448 -3.51 -24.81 -1.82
C LEU A 448 -3.27 -25.78 -2.98
N PHE A 449 -3.96 -25.57 -4.08
CA PHE A 449 -3.80 -26.35 -5.30
C PHE A 449 -3.19 -25.50 -6.42
N ASP A 450 -2.55 -26.16 -7.37
CA ASP A 450 -2.26 -25.56 -8.68
C ASP A 450 -3.45 -25.71 -9.65
N ARG A 451 -3.31 -25.16 -10.87
CA ARG A 451 -4.29 -25.23 -11.96
C ARG A 451 -4.67 -26.66 -12.37
N PHE A 452 -3.82 -27.64 -12.08
CA PHE A 452 -4.02 -29.06 -12.38
C PHE A 452 -4.61 -29.82 -11.18
N GLN A 453 -5.04 -29.11 -10.14
CA GLN A 453 -5.57 -29.66 -8.89
C GLN A 453 -4.56 -30.53 -8.13
N ARG A 454 -3.26 -30.33 -8.36
CA ARG A 454 -2.21 -30.94 -7.55
C ARG A 454 -2.04 -30.11 -6.28
N VAL A 455 -1.88 -30.76 -5.15
CA VAL A 455 -1.65 -30.09 -3.86
C VAL A 455 -0.26 -29.47 -3.85
N ILE A 456 -0.20 -28.16 -3.60
CA ILE A 456 1.02 -27.39 -3.35
C ILE A 456 1.37 -27.45 -1.86
N ASP A 457 0.45 -27.03 -0.99
CA ASP A 457 0.61 -27.06 0.46
C ASP A 457 -0.74 -27.23 1.19
N GLN A 458 -0.68 -27.59 2.46
CA GLN A 458 -1.84 -27.70 3.33
C GLN A 458 -1.55 -27.14 4.73
N ALA A 459 -2.55 -26.47 5.30
CA ALA A 459 -2.54 -26.00 6.67
C ALA A 459 -3.77 -26.52 7.41
N LEU A 460 -3.55 -27.21 8.53
CA LEU A 460 -4.60 -27.36 9.54
C LEU A 460 -4.54 -26.15 10.46
N TYR A 461 -5.71 -25.70 10.89
CA TYR A 461 -5.81 -24.71 11.95
C TYR A 461 -6.95 -25.11 12.89
N ASP A 462 -6.80 -24.73 14.15
CA ASP A 462 -7.73 -25.01 15.21
C ASP A 462 -7.63 -23.87 16.22
N PRO A 463 -8.74 -23.27 16.68
CA PRO A 463 -8.70 -22.27 17.74
C PRO A 463 -7.91 -22.71 18.99
N ASP A 464 -7.92 -24.02 19.31
CA ASP A 464 -7.17 -24.57 20.45
C ASP A 464 -5.64 -24.61 20.22
N TRP A 465 -5.15 -24.23 19.03
CA TRP A 465 -3.72 -24.11 18.75
C TRP A 465 -3.17 -22.74 19.15
N HIS A 466 -4.02 -21.78 19.48
CA HIS A 466 -3.57 -20.54 20.10
C HIS A 466 -2.85 -20.80 21.42
N TYR A 467 -1.94 -19.90 21.77
CA TYR A 467 -1.21 -19.97 23.02
C TYR A 467 -2.20 -19.86 24.21
N PRO A 468 -2.25 -20.86 25.12
CA PRO A 468 -3.32 -20.97 26.13
C PRO A 468 -3.30 -19.88 27.21
N TYR A 469 -2.28 -19.02 27.21
CA TYR A 469 -2.16 -17.89 28.13
C TYR A 469 -2.65 -16.57 27.52
N LEU A 470 -3.20 -16.58 26.31
CA LEU A 470 -3.88 -15.43 25.74
C LEU A 470 -5.27 -15.27 26.37
N GLU A 471 -5.63 -14.04 26.73
CA GLU A 471 -6.97 -13.72 27.26
C GLU A 471 -8.02 -13.63 26.16
N GLU A 472 -7.61 -13.21 24.95
CA GLU A 472 -8.43 -13.04 23.76
C GLU A 472 -7.65 -13.57 22.55
N THR A 473 -8.33 -14.30 21.68
CA THR A 473 -7.77 -14.87 20.45
C THR A 473 -8.39 -14.27 19.20
N ALA A 474 -9.53 -13.60 19.31
CA ALA A 474 -10.09 -12.82 18.20
C ALA A 474 -9.11 -11.70 17.82
N GLY A 475 -8.81 -11.60 16.53
CA GLY A 475 -7.79 -10.73 15.97
C GLY A 475 -6.37 -11.24 16.17
N VAL A 476 -6.17 -12.51 16.56
CA VAL A 476 -4.84 -13.16 16.63
C VAL A 476 -4.79 -14.28 15.59
N SER A 477 -3.85 -14.23 14.66
CA SER A 477 -3.61 -15.25 13.65
C SER A 477 -2.80 -16.42 14.21
N LEU A 478 -2.80 -17.52 13.47
CA LEU A 478 -1.82 -18.59 13.63
C LEU A 478 -0.72 -18.41 12.59
N GLU A 479 0.51 -18.34 13.07
CA GLU A 479 1.72 -18.21 12.28
C GLU A 479 2.46 -19.54 12.20
N ARG A 480 2.90 -19.90 11.00
CA ARG A 480 3.81 -21.03 10.80
C ARG A 480 5.20 -20.64 11.29
N VAL A 481 5.71 -21.37 12.26
CA VAL A 481 6.96 -21.03 12.97
C VAL A 481 8.20 -21.39 12.15
N ASP A 482 8.08 -22.42 11.31
CA ASP A 482 9.09 -22.83 10.35
C ASP A 482 8.38 -23.05 9.00
N PRO A 483 8.66 -22.23 7.98
CA PRO A 483 8.14 -22.44 6.63
C PRO A 483 8.50 -23.81 6.03
N GLN A 484 9.54 -24.49 6.54
CA GLN A 484 9.91 -25.84 6.15
C GLN A 484 9.08 -26.94 6.83
N ALA A 485 8.46 -26.57 7.96
CA ALA A 485 7.43 -27.28 8.72
C ALA A 485 6.35 -27.91 7.84
N SER A 486 5.74 -29.04 8.23
CA SER A 486 4.43 -29.40 7.70
C SER A 486 3.34 -28.56 8.37
N GLY A 487 2.45 -27.97 7.58
CA GLY A 487 1.32 -27.17 8.06
C GLY A 487 0.20 -28.02 8.67
N LEU A 488 0.30 -29.34 8.57
CA LEU A 488 -0.67 -30.28 9.14
C LEU A 488 -0.38 -30.62 10.61
N VAL A 489 0.68 -30.08 11.20
CA VAL A 489 1.15 -30.43 12.54
C VAL A 489 1.05 -29.23 13.47
N ARG A 490 0.38 -29.40 14.62
CA ARG A 490 0.22 -28.34 15.65
C ARG A 490 1.52 -27.64 16.03
N GLY A 491 2.60 -28.40 16.21
CA GLY A 491 3.90 -27.86 16.62
C GLY A 491 4.56 -26.92 15.60
N SER A 492 4.04 -26.88 14.37
CA SER A 492 4.49 -25.96 13.33
C SER A 492 3.80 -24.59 13.40
N TRP A 493 2.84 -24.41 14.31
CA TRP A 493 2.05 -23.18 14.43
C TRP A 493 2.16 -22.58 15.83
N PHE A 494 2.01 -21.26 15.91
CA PHE A 494 1.91 -20.53 17.17
C PHE A 494 1.06 -19.28 16.97
N SER A 495 0.51 -18.72 18.06
CA SER A 495 -0.18 -17.42 17.99
C SER A 495 0.79 -16.33 17.57
N ALA A 496 0.35 -15.43 16.68
CA ALA A 496 1.08 -14.22 16.41
C ALA A 496 1.34 -13.42 17.70
N GLY A 497 2.59 -13.02 17.88
CA GLY A 497 3.02 -12.10 18.90
C GLY A 497 2.95 -10.67 18.38
N ARG A 498 2.92 -9.72 19.30
CA ARG A 498 3.19 -8.31 19.00
C ARG A 498 4.64 -8.18 18.59
N GLN A 499 4.85 -7.59 17.43
CA GLN A 499 6.16 -7.26 16.91
C GLN A 499 6.02 -6.03 16.02
N ARG A 500 7.00 -5.14 16.10
CA ARG A 500 7.38 -4.27 14.99
C ARG A 500 8.67 -4.87 14.44
N ASP A 501 8.75 -5.11 13.14
CA ASP A 501 9.97 -5.62 12.52
C ASP A 501 10.73 -4.49 11.82
N VAL A 502 12.05 -4.46 11.98
CA VAL A 502 12.93 -3.46 11.34
C VAL A 502 13.67 -4.09 10.17
N GLU A 503 13.90 -5.41 10.21
CA GLU A 503 14.80 -6.10 9.27
C GLU A 503 14.10 -6.56 7.96
N THR A 504 12.76 -6.65 7.93
CA THR A 504 12.02 -7.09 6.72
C THR A 504 11.86 -6.02 5.64
N HIS A 505 12.31 -4.78 5.90
CA HIS A 505 12.31 -3.70 4.91
C HIS A 505 13.09 -4.05 3.63
N TYR A 506 13.97 -5.05 3.64
CA TYR A 506 14.71 -5.50 2.45
C TYR A 506 13.81 -6.14 1.36
N TYR A 507 12.75 -6.86 1.73
CA TYR A 507 11.87 -7.52 0.75
C TYR A 507 10.73 -6.61 0.28
N ALA A 508 10.23 -5.73 1.15
CA ALA A 508 9.37 -4.61 0.75
C ALA A 508 10.13 -3.59 -0.13
N SER A 509 11.42 -3.35 0.14
CA SER A 509 12.25 -2.45 -0.67
C SER A 509 12.61 -3.01 -2.04
N LEU A 510 12.64 -4.35 -2.21
CA LEU A 510 12.70 -4.94 -3.54
C LEU A 510 11.49 -4.43 -4.35
N HIS A 511 10.26 -4.64 -3.89
CA HIS A 511 9.10 -4.11 -4.61
C HIS A 511 9.15 -2.59 -4.83
N ARG A 512 9.72 -1.78 -3.93
CA ARG A 512 9.75 -0.30 -4.10
C ARG A 512 11.02 0.28 -4.75
N GLY A 513 11.97 -0.56 -5.20
CA GLY A 513 13.21 -0.09 -5.81
C GLY A 513 14.10 0.74 -4.87
N GLY A 514 13.97 0.55 -3.55
CA GLY A 514 14.71 1.28 -2.52
C GLY A 514 16.17 0.81 -2.41
N THR A 515 17.04 1.75 -2.06
CA THR A 515 18.43 1.50 -1.66
C THR A 515 18.51 1.17 -0.15
N LEU A 516 19.63 0.63 0.33
CA LEU A 516 19.89 0.41 1.77
C LEU A 516 19.67 1.66 2.64
N ALA A 517 19.73 2.87 2.07
CA ALA A 517 19.46 4.12 2.79
C ALA A 517 17.95 4.39 2.99
N ASP A 518 17.08 3.87 2.12
CA ASP A 518 15.62 4.04 2.21
C ASP A 518 14.98 3.12 3.28
N VAL A 519 15.75 2.12 3.73
CA VAL A 519 15.43 1.20 4.83
C VAL A 519 15.49 1.94 6.19
N GLU A 520 16.28 3.00 6.31
CA GLU A 520 16.44 3.72 7.59
C GLU A 520 15.28 4.68 7.91
N THR A 521 14.45 5.07 6.92
CA THR A 521 13.42 6.11 7.09
C THR A 521 11.99 5.58 7.29
N HIS A 522 11.71 4.30 7.08
CA HIS A 522 10.37 3.71 7.28
C HIS A 522 10.19 3.16 8.71
N ASN A 523 10.67 3.89 9.72
CA ASN A 523 10.62 3.49 11.13
C ASN A 523 9.23 3.59 11.78
N ASN A 524 8.15 3.69 11.01
CA ASN A 524 6.77 3.87 11.48
C ASN A 524 5.93 2.58 11.43
N ALA A 525 6.52 1.40 11.63
CA ALA A 525 5.73 0.17 11.76
C ALA A 525 4.79 0.28 12.97
N SER A 526 3.48 0.28 12.77
CA SER A 526 2.47 0.19 13.82
C SER A 526 2.51 -1.19 14.49
N LEU A 527 1.92 -1.28 15.69
CA LEU A 527 1.70 -2.59 16.30
C LEU A 527 0.89 -3.46 15.34
N HIS A 528 1.50 -4.56 14.90
CA HIS A 528 0.79 -5.65 14.29
C HIS A 528 -0.24 -6.21 15.28
N ARG A 529 -1.53 -5.97 14.99
CA ARG A 529 -2.67 -6.39 15.81
C ARG A 529 -2.86 -7.90 15.66
N GLY A 530 -2.01 -8.67 16.34
CA GLY A 530 -2.13 -10.13 16.37
C GLY A 530 -1.96 -10.81 15.01
N GLY A 531 -1.19 -10.24 14.09
CA GLY A 531 -0.81 -10.92 12.85
C GLY A 531 0.19 -10.11 12.03
N THR A 532 0.99 -10.77 11.20
CA THR A 532 2.13 -10.18 10.48
C THR A 532 1.99 -10.20 8.96
N PRO A 533 0.84 -9.80 8.37
CA PRO A 533 0.61 -9.93 6.94
C PRO A 533 1.61 -9.08 6.13
N GLY A 534 2.28 -9.72 5.18
CA GLY A 534 3.33 -9.15 4.33
C GLY A 534 4.71 -9.11 4.98
N TYR A 535 4.87 -9.64 6.19
CA TYR A 535 6.10 -9.62 6.98
C TYR A 535 6.54 -11.01 7.39
N ARG A 536 7.73 -11.11 7.98
CA ARG A 536 8.17 -12.37 8.60
C ARG A 536 7.33 -12.60 9.86
N ASN A 537 6.78 -13.81 9.98
CA ASN A 537 6.09 -14.28 11.18
C ASN A 537 6.85 -13.94 12.46
N SER A 538 6.14 -13.42 13.46
CA SER A 538 6.72 -13.02 14.73
C SER A 538 7.29 -14.17 15.56
N GLN A 539 6.82 -15.38 15.30
CA GLN A 539 7.23 -16.61 15.96
C GLN A 539 8.21 -17.44 15.11
N TYR A 540 8.83 -16.81 14.11
CA TYR A 540 9.76 -17.45 13.18
C TYR A 540 10.95 -18.08 13.91
N LEU A 541 11.25 -19.34 13.57
CA LEU A 541 12.36 -20.10 14.11
C LEU A 541 13.66 -19.72 13.37
N ASN A 542 14.51 -18.92 14.02
CA ASN A 542 15.84 -18.60 13.49
C ASN A 542 16.88 -19.64 13.90
N ASN A 543 17.27 -20.54 12.99
CA ASN A 543 18.27 -21.57 13.24
C ASN A 543 19.74 -21.10 13.10
N THR A 544 19.97 -19.82 12.80
CA THR A 544 21.32 -19.31 12.46
C THR A 544 22.09 -18.72 13.65
N SER A 545 21.43 -18.46 14.78
CA SER A 545 22.07 -17.92 15.99
C SER A 545 22.11 -18.97 17.11
N PRO A 546 23.17 -18.99 17.93
CA PRO A 546 23.20 -19.84 19.12
C PRO A 546 22.01 -19.47 20.02
N PRO A 547 21.33 -20.46 20.63
CA PRO A 547 20.16 -20.21 21.44
C PRO A 547 20.52 -19.27 22.60
N LEU A 548 19.76 -18.18 22.73
CA LEU A 548 19.89 -17.28 23.87
C LEU A 548 19.52 -18.04 25.14
N THR A 549 20.18 -17.72 26.25
CA THR A 549 19.86 -18.28 27.58
C THR A 549 19.03 -17.32 28.42
N THR A 550 19.02 -16.03 28.07
CA THR A 550 18.26 -14.98 28.76
C THR A 550 17.71 -13.94 27.78
N PRO A 551 16.61 -13.24 28.12
CA PRO A 551 16.11 -12.11 27.32
C PRO A 551 17.13 -10.98 27.20
N HIS A 552 17.34 -10.49 25.98
CA HIS A 552 18.26 -9.40 25.67
C HIS A 552 17.50 -8.16 25.18
N PHE A 553 17.99 -6.97 25.55
CA PHE A 553 17.42 -5.69 25.13
C PHE A 553 18.52 -4.70 24.77
N PHE A 554 18.35 -4.01 23.64
CA PHE A 554 19.30 -3.02 23.13
C PHE A 554 18.57 -1.73 22.78
N LEU A 555 19.06 -0.61 23.30
CA LEU A 555 18.57 0.73 22.91
C LEU A 555 19.31 1.18 21.66
N LEU A 556 18.60 1.24 20.53
CA LEU A 556 19.19 1.60 19.23
C LEU A 556 19.32 3.12 19.07
N THR A 557 18.27 3.86 19.46
CA THR A 557 18.24 5.32 19.37
C THR A 557 18.10 5.95 20.78
N PRO A 558 19.19 6.48 21.37
CA PRO A 558 19.15 7.03 22.73
C PRO A 558 18.62 8.46 22.81
N HIS A 559 18.47 9.13 21.65
CA HIS A 559 18.01 10.51 21.54
C HIS A 559 16.87 10.61 20.54
N LEU A 560 15.77 11.23 20.97
CA LEU A 560 14.69 11.67 20.10
C LEU A 560 15.00 13.07 19.59
N TYR A 561 15.10 13.22 18.27
CA TYR A 561 15.21 14.52 17.60
C TYR A 561 13.82 14.91 17.11
N ALA A 562 13.12 15.73 17.90
CA ALA A 562 11.86 16.30 17.47
C ALA A 562 12.16 17.51 16.58
N GLY A 563 12.38 17.26 15.29
CA GLY A 563 12.05 18.26 14.25
C GLY A 563 10.54 18.47 14.23
N SER A 564 10.02 19.45 13.47
CA SER A 564 8.58 19.70 13.41
C SER A 564 7.77 18.40 13.22
N LEU A 565 6.51 18.36 13.68
CA LEU A 565 5.58 17.20 13.69
C LEU A 565 5.53 16.32 12.42
N ALA A 566 6.19 16.73 11.33
CA ALA A 566 6.34 16.02 10.08
C ALA A 566 7.31 14.81 10.12
N ASP A 567 8.32 14.74 11.01
CA ASP A 567 9.29 13.61 10.96
C ASP A 567 10.07 13.36 12.29
N PRO A 568 9.43 12.82 13.35
CA PRO A 568 10.11 12.48 14.60
C PRO A 568 10.94 11.19 14.45
N VAL A 569 12.22 11.21 14.81
CA VAL A 569 13.02 9.98 14.95
C VAL A 569 12.64 9.28 16.28
N PRO A 570 11.98 8.11 16.25
CA PRO A 570 11.50 7.48 17.48
C PRO A 570 12.66 6.91 18.31
N VAL A 571 12.40 6.76 19.61
CA VAL A 571 13.23 5.93 20.49
C VAL A 571 12.91 4.46 20.18
N VAL A 572 13.93 3.66 19.86
CA VAL A 572 13.77 2.26 19.42
C VAL A 572 14.51 1.33 20.38
N VAL A 573 13.78 0.37 20.92
CA VAL A 573 14.30 -0.70 21.79
C VAL A 573 14.15 -2.04 21.07
N ARG A 574 15.27 -2.66 20.70
CA ARG A 574 15.28 -4.04 20.18
C ARG A 574 15.29 -5.03 21.32
N TYR A 575 14.54 -6.11 21.19
CA TYR A 575 14.55 -7.24 22.11
C TYR A 575 14.73 -8.56 21.37
N SER A 576 15.27 -9.55 22.09
CA SER A 576 15.37 -10.94 21.65
C SER A 576 15.13 -11.86 22.84
N PHE A 577 14.25 -12.84 22.69
CA PHE A 577 13.87 -13.81 23.71
C PHE A 577 14.48 -15.20 23.42
N PRO A 578 14.81 -15.98 24.46
CA PRO A 578 15.33 -17.35 24.31
C PRO A 578 14.41 -18.33 23.57
N GLU A 579 13.11 -18.13 23.71
CA GLU A 579 12.07 -19.03 23.23
C GLU A 579 10.77 -18.26 22.98
N ARG A 580 9.76 -18.95 22.44
CA ARG A 580 8.42 -18.41 22.18
C ARG A 580 7.60 -18.38 23.48
N GLY A 581 6.55 -17.56 23.54
CA GLY A 581 5.63 -17.51 24.69
C GLY A 581 5.96 -16.44 25.74
N TRP A 582 6.97 -15.60 25.49
CA TRP A 582 7.25 -14.45 26.36
C TRP A 582 6.22 -13.35 26.14
N PHE A 583 5.80 -12.73 27.24
CA PHE A 583 5.04 -11.49 27.23
C PHE A 583 5.97 -10.32 27.53
N CYS A 584 5.79 -9.20 26.82
CA CYS A 584 6.60 -8.00 26.97
C CYS A 584 5.73 -6.75 26.82
N GLY A 585 6.14 -5.66 27.45
CA GLY A 585 5.58 -4.32 27.24
C GLY A 585 6.58 -3.23 27.61
N LEU A 586 6.38 -2.03 27.08
CA LEU A 586 7.26 -0.87 27.26
C LEU A 586 6.47 0.31 27.82
N GLU A 587 6.90 0.78 28.99
CA GLU A 587 6.40 2.00 29.62
C GLU A 587 7.50 3.07 29.67
N VAL A 588 7.08 4.32 29.55
CA VAL A 588 7.95 5.49 29.61
C VAL A 588 7.61 6.32 30.82
N PHE A 589 8.64 6.75 31.56
CA PHE A 589 8.50 7.55 32.77
C PHE A 589 9.32 8.83 32.68
N ASP A 590 8.87 9.88 33.35
CA ASP A 590 9.64 11.09 33.54
C ASP A 590 10.73 10.92 34.63
N GLN A 591 11.59 11.93 34.75
CA GLN A 591 12.64 12.01 35.76
C GLN A 591 12.14 12.00 37.23
N ARG A 592 10.83 12.18 37.47
CA ARG A 592 10.20 12.09 38.80
C ARG A 592 9.59 10.71 39.04
N GLY A 593 9.63 9.81 38.06
CA GLY A 593 9.04 8.49 38.11
C GLY A 593 7.53 8.46 37.81
N ALA A 594 6.96 9.54 37.26
CA ALA A 594 5.58 9.54 36.79
C ALA A 594 5.50 8.89 35.39
N ARG A 595 4.51 8.02 35.17
CA ARG A 595 4.31 7.38 33.87
C ARG A 595 3.82 8.42 32.86
N VAL A 596 4.49 8.47 31.72
CA VAL A 596 4.28 9.42 30.62
C VAL A 596 3.47 8.79 29.49
N ARG A 597 3.76 7.53 29.17
CA ARG A 597 3.19 6.80 28.03
C ARG A 597 3.35 5.29 28.28
N VAL A 598 2.32 4.51 27.99
CA VAL A 598 2.47 3.08 27.65
C VAL A 598 2.81 3.03 26.16
N ALA A 599 4.10 2.93 25.84
CA ALA A 599 4.57 2.93 24.46
C ALA A 599 4.20 1.62 23.74
N GLU A 600 4.32 0.51 24.46
CA GLU A 600 3.89 -0.81 24.01
C GLU A 600 3.10 -1.48 25.15
N PRO A 601 1.80 -1.78 24.98
CA PRO A 601 1.05 -2.44 26.02
C PRO A 601 1.52 -3.89 26.19
N PHE A 602 1.49 -4.38 27.43
CA PHE A 602 1.95 -5.72 27.77
C PHE A 602 1.15 -6.80 27.01
N GLY A 603 1.83 -7.67 26.27
CA GLY A 603 1.21 -8.72 25.46
C GLY A 603 2.21 -9.79 25.01
N LEU A 604 1.74 -10.85 24.37
CA LEU A 604 2.60 -11.89 23.79
C LEU A 604 3.55 -11.23 22.79
N ALA A 605 4.84 -11.47 22.92
CA ALA A 605 5.88 -10.91 22.06
C ALA A 605 6.35 -11.91 21.00
N GLY A 606 6.83 -11.40 19.88
CA GLY A 606 7.69 -12.16 18.97
C GLY A 606 8.95 -12.70 19.67
N VAL A 607 9.65 -13.65 19.05
CA VAL A 607 10.95 -14.13 19.56
C VAL A 607 12.01 -13.03 19.43
N ASP A 608 11.94 -12.26 18.35
CA ASP A 608 12.73 -11.06 18.10
C ASP A 608 11.79 -9.91 17.77
N GLY A 609 12.21 -8.68 18.01
CA GLY A 609 11.41 -7.53 17.58
C GLY A 609 11.90 -6.20 18.13
N VAL A 610 11.15 -5.14 17.82
CA VAL A 610 11.37 -3.82 18.41
C VAL A 610 10.11 -3.23 19.03
N MET A 611 10.33 -2.38 20.03
CA MET A 611 9.32 -1.50 20.63
C MET A 611 9.78 -0.07 20.43
N GLN A 612 8.84 0.85 20.20
CA GLN A 612 9.16 2.23 19.86
C GLN A 612 8.37 3.24 20.70
N TRP A 613 8.96 4.40 20.93
CA TRP A 613 8.29 5.56 21.48
C TRP A 613 8.54 6.81 20.63
N ASP A 614 7.45 7.45 20.23
CA ASP A 614 7.36 8.62 19.35
C ASP A 614 7.59 9.96 20.06
N GLY A 615 7.87 9.93 21.38
CA GLY A 615 8.03 11.16 22.17
C GLY A 615 6.71 11.82 22.56
N LEU A 616 5.58 11.13 22.38
CA LEU A 616 4.27 11.64 22.79
C LEU A 616 3.88 11.15 24.19
N ASP A 617 3.06 11.93 24.89
CA ASP A 617 2.37 11.51 26.12
C ASP A 617 1.05 10.76 25.83
N GLU A 618 0.35 10.30 26.87
CA GLU A 618 -0.97 9.65 26.75
C GLU A 618 -2.05 10.50 26.06
N LEU A 619 -1.85 11.82 25.95
CA LEU A 619 -2.78 12.74 25.30
C LEU A 619 -2.32 13.10 23.88
N ASN A 620 -1.37 12.34 23.32
CA ASN A 620 -0.75 12.56 22.00
C ASN A 620 -0.09 13.94 21.87
N ARG A 621 0.45 14.48 22.97
CA ARG A 621 1.19 15.73 22.97
C ARG A 621 2.67 15.44 23.08
N LEU A 622 3.48 16.17 22.31
CA LEU A 622 4.93 16.08 22.40
C LEU A 622 5.39 16.43 23.81
N VAL A 623 6.20 15.55 24.39
CA VAL A 623 6.74 15.78 25.73
C VAL A 623 7.79 16.91 25.74
N PRO A 624 8.04 17.54 26.90
CA PRO A 624 9.11 18.52 27.04
C PRO A 624 10.51 17.91 26.82
N ASP A 625 11.49 18.76 26.51
CA ASP A 625 12.89 18.35 26.49
C ASP A 625 13.32 17.84 27.87
N GLY A 626 14.10 16.76 27.90
CA GLY A 626 14.57 16.18 29.14
C GLY A 626 14.97 14.71 29.06
N ILE A 627 15.26 14.14 30.22
CA ILE A 627 15.60 12.72 30.36
C ILE A 627 14.34 11.95 30.75
N TYR A 628 14.10 10.86 30.03
CA TYR A 628 13.02 9.92 30.25
C TYR A 628 13.59 8.53 30.52
N LEU A 629 12.85 7.73 31.29
CA LEU A 629 13.21 6.36 31.63
C LEU A 629 12.30 5.40 30.86
N LEU A 630 12.91 4.58 30.02
CA LEU A 630 12.28 3.44 29.37
C LEU A 630 12.30 2.25 30.33
N VAL A 631 11.16 1.61 30.52
CA VAL A 631 11.02 0.42 31.36
C VAL A 631 10.30 -0.65 30.54
N ALA A 632 11.05 -1.68 30.13
CA ALA A 632 10.45 -2.87 29.53
C ALA A 632 10.23 -3.91 30.62
N GLU A 633 8.99 -4.37 30.78
CA GLU A 633 8.65 -5.49 31.64
C GLU A 633 8.43 -6.73 30.79
N TYR A 634 8.94 -7.88 31.24
CA TYR A 634 8.77 -9.14 30.51
C TYR A 634 8.54 -10.32 31.46
N ARG A 635 7.68 -11.26 31.04
CA ARG A 635 7.30 -12.45 31.81
C ARG A 635 7.09 -13.64 30.90
N HIS A 636 7.41 -14.84 31.39
CA HIS A 636 7.12 -16.11 30.75
C HIS A 636 6.26 -16.97 31.69
N PRO A 637 5.30 -17.76 31.18
CA PRO A 637 4.45 -18.60 32.03
C PRO A 637 5.18 -19.67 32.85
N SER A 638 6.45 -19.98 32.52
CA SER A 638 7.31 -20.82 33.37
C SER A 638 7.69 -20.18 34.72
N GLY A 639 7.33 -18.91 34.93
CA GLY A 639 7.65 -18.15 36.15
C GLY A 639 8.88 -17.23 35.99
N LEU A 640 9.57 -17.28 34.85
CA LEU A 640 10.65 -16.34 34.55
C LEU A 640 10.08 -14.94 34.30
N SER A 641 10.71 -13.92 34.87
CA SER A 641 10.32 -12.53 34.66
C SER A 641 11.47 -11.59 34.94
N GLY A 642 11.34 -10.36 34.44
CA GLY A 642 12.32 -9.31 34.72
C GLY A 642 11.88 -7.95 34.24
N ARG A 643 12.77 -6.98 34.45
CA ARG A 643 12.60 -5.61 33.98
C ARG A 643 13.92 -5.11 33.40
N TRP A 644 13.85 -4.56 32.20
CA TRP A 644 14.93 -3.81 31.60
C TRP A 644 14.65 -2.31 31.73
N LYS A 645 15.69 -1.53 32.02
CA LYS A 645 15.56 -0.07 32.19
C LYS A 645 16.70 0.66 31.52
N LYS A 646 16.39 1.73 30.80
CA LYS A 646 17.40 2.59 30.19
C LYS A 646 16.90 4.03 30.09
N ALA A 647 17.80 4.99 30.33
CA ALA A 647 17.49 6.40 30.13
C ALA A 647 17.60 6.75 28.63
N CYS A 648 16.72 7.63 28.16
CA CYS A 648 16.78 8.26 26.84
C CYS A 648 16.59 9.79 26.99
N GLY A 649 17.09 10.56 26.03
CA GLY A 649 16.95 12.01 26.00
C GLY A 649 15.99 12.45 24.91
N VAL A 650 15.11 13.39 25.22
CA VAL A 650 14.28 14.10 24.24
C VAL A 650 14.87 15.49 24.02
N VAL A 651 15.17 15.82 22.76
CA VAL A 651 15.74 17.11 22.36
C VAL A 651 14.97 17.66 21.17
N ARG A 652 14.37 18.84 21.32
CA ARG A 652 13.81 19.62 20.23
C ARG A 652 14.92 20.24 19.40
N VAL A 653 14.82 20.04 18.08
CA VAL A 653 15.68 20.73 17.12
C VAL A 653 14.90 21.95 16.63
N HIS A 654 15.37 23.14 16.99
CA HIS A 654 14.77 24.41 16.59
C HIS A 654 15.20 24.87 15.20
#